data_AF-A0A1D2VAI8-F1
#
_entry.id   AF-A0A1D2VAI8-F1
#
_cell.length_a   1.000
_cell.length_b   1.000
_cell.length_c   1.000
_cell.angle_alpha   90.00
_cell.angle_beta   90.00
_cell.angle_gamma   90.00
#
_symmetry.space_group_name_H-M   'P 1'
#
loop_
_entity.id
_entity.type
_entity.pdbx_description
1 polymer ?
#
loop_
_entity_poly.entity_id
_entity_poly.type
_entity_poly.pdbx_seq_one_letter_code
_entity_poly.pdbx_strand_id
1 'polypeptide(L)'
;MEEQKELDSSKQELLACEIQELVFNTKNVNDSASAYQPNEKNDAQIPDDRTVYSSENTTNLRYSATLQSIRDMMDEHPDKIVLTEVGSFYEIYFESAEEYASILNLKLASKTHSVKDKITDKVVKVEKVALSGFPAFTLNKYLDILVNELNKTVVLVNQYITDINLSRNTNIKTINRKIYRIITPGTIIDESLIKKDENNYICAIKLPSETTFNKNDISPTTKIGLAWCDISTSKFFFEETDFGNLINELERINPKEIIINSKIEQFKIASGKVFLNDLNNLNRYNISYFDTHKHVKDVSNYYSMFELSSTNDDSIAFIFKDVKQNLKYASTILLSYIRYHFPIDYEFNLSKPIEQIPDKYLLIDSRARKSLELKETYRDQKVLGSLFFTIRKTITPSGSRLLSDWISSPLCNKKMIKKRLNLVECFYKRNLLLDSILPILRKYGRTDISRILVNLTFFSNGLDGKVLKSLIDDIQIPENLVELIEEIIDVDSLIKTKQIEEKNQNDSFIEETDNYIENENESENKIQNDIETENEYSNLQTGLEAKLGKNDNGDQFSNLLWIIKPNFKNEKLSKLSELHEKLKLMLNKKDELFFKYSNLKHNYENIKKIEIKIEEDLPIVLMVFKNRKISTSSLEFELTKKEFKMEHLVKDFKLTKWFTTEEWSNIGIKIIKIVKDIKMEEKLILLEIRKEVLLKSEDLKRCSYIIDEIDILISFARLAKEFGLIKPEIVNENVFDIRRGRHISVEASLQKKSIEFISNDCFLDTKLGSLGYIISGPNMGGKSTYLRQIAIICIMAQIGSFVSADYAKIGLVDKIFTRIGSADDISNNQSTFMVEMRETSLSLNYSTPRSLIILDEIGRGTTTNEGISIAYGILKYLVNIKKCRFLFASHFVNEIDYLIKKDLNNKERIQESLEFKHTNYVQNDNGKGYYDRELKDGICKYSYADTVAQDAGMPEYVIEISKEAYKTLESQRADQIT
;
A
#
# COMPACT_ATOMS: atom_id res chain seq x y z
N MET A 1 55.33 11.71 38.29
CA MET A 1 56.08 11.71 37.01
C MET A 1 56.62 10.32 36.63
N GLU A 2 56.25 9.25 37.37
CA GLU A 2 56.42 7.85 36.93
C GLU A 2 55.10 7.16 36.52
N GLU A 3 53.93 7.64 36.98
CA GLU A 3 52.61 7.09 36.55
C GLU A 3 52.15 7.51 35.13
N GLN A 4 52.86 8.44 34.48
CA GLN A 4 52.54 8.89 33.11
C GLN A 4 53.32 8.11 32.02
N LYS A 5 54.23 7.20 32.41
CA LYS A 5 54.99 6.36 31.46
C LYS A 5 54.42 4.94 31.29
N GLU A 6 53.61 4.44 32.24
CA GLU A 6 52.95 3.12 32.12
C GLU A 6 51.64 3.16 31.30
N LEU A 7 51.03 4.34 31.13
CA LEU A 7 49.78 4.50 30.38
C LEU A 7 49.97 4.58 28.85
N ASP A 8 51.17 4.96 28.38
CA ASP A 8 51.49 5.04 26.95
C ASP A 8 52.07 3.72 26.39
N SER A 9 52.71 2.89 27.24
CA SER A 9 53.19 1.55 26.83
C SER A 9 52.05 0.56 26.58
N SER A 10 50.98 0.62 27.39
CA SER A 10 49.83 -0.28 27.28
C SER A 10 48.89 0.04 26.10
N LYS A 11 48.91 1.28 25.61
CA LYS A 11 48.16 1.71 24.41
C LYS A 11 48.84 1.34 23.10
N GLN A 12 50.17 1.19 23.08
CA GLN A 12 50.90 0.76 21.86
C GLN A 12 50.88 -0.75 21.65
N GLU A 13 50.78 -1.58 22.70
CA GLU A 13 50.69 -3.04 22.55
C GLU A 13 49.28 -3.51 22.14
N LEU A 14 48.20 -2.81 22.53
CA LEU A 14 46.84 -3.15 22.07
C LEU A 14 46.62 -2.83 20.58
N LEU A 15 47.24 -1.76 20.06
CA LEU A 15 47.13 -1.38 18.65
C LEU A 15 47.95 -2.31 17.72
N ALA A 16 48.96 -3.00 18.24
CA ALA A 16 49.78 -3.94 17.50
C ALA A 16 49.12 -5.35 17.38
N CYS A 17 48.31 -5.76 18.35
CA CYS A 17 47.56 -7.01 18.29
C CYS A 17 46.35 -6.95 17.34
N GLU A 18 45.65 -5.81 17.24
CA GLU A 18 44.50 -5.67 16.33
C GLU A 18 44.89 -5.58 14.83
N ILE A 19 46.15 -5.28 14.51
CA ILE A 19 46.64 -5.20 13.12
C ILE A 19 47.15 -6.56 12.59
N GLN A 20 47.44 -7.55 13.45
CA GLN A 20 47.85 -8.90 13.01
C GLN A 20 46.68 -9.86 12.74
N GLU A 21 45.51 -9.67 13.34
CA GLU A 21 44.34 -10.53 13.08
C GLU A 21 43.58 -10.18 11.77
N LEU A 22 43.76 -8.98 11.23
CA LEU A 22 43.12 -8.56 9.98
C LEU A 22 43.88 -8.98 8.70
N VAL A 23 45.10 -9.53 8.83
CA VAL A 23 45.94 -9.93 7.67
C VAL A 23 45.90 -11.45 7.40
N PHE A 24 45.26 -12.26 8.26
CA PHE A 24 45.30 -13.72 8.12
C PHE A 24 44.03 -14.40 7.54
N ASN A 25 42.96 -13.66 7.22
CA ASN A 25 41.68 -14.24 6.77
C ASN A 25 41.27 -13.97 5.31
N THR A 26 42.17 -13.53 4.43
CA THR A 26 41.90 -13.39 2.98
C THR A 26 42.73 -14.31 2.07
N LYS A 27 43.22 -15.43 2.59
CA LYS A 27 43.79 -16.51 1.78
C LYS A 27 43.27 -17.86 2.26
N ASN A 28 42.21 -18.36 1.61
CA ASN A 28 41.88 -19.77 1.37
C ASN A 28 40.36 -19.96 1.26
N VAL A 29 39.77 -19.70 0.08
CA VAL A 29 38.72 -20.56 -0.50
C VAL A 29 38.72 -20.30 -2.00
N ASN A 30 39.46 -21.11 -2.76
CA ASN A 30 39.15 -21.41 -4.16
C ASN A 30 40.02 -22.61 -4.55
N ASP A 31 39.44 -23.81 -4.43
CA ASP A 31 39.81 -24.97 -5.23
C ASP A 31 38.68 -26.02 -5.20
N SER A 32 38.00 -26.19 -6.34
CA SER A 32 37.59 -27.50 -6.87
C SER A 32 36.97 -27.36 -8.27
N ALA A 33 37.84 -27.59 -9.26
CA ALA A 33 37.69 -28.48 -10.42
C ALA A 33 36.44 -28.41 -11.34
N SER A 34 36.66 -28.02 -12.61
CA SER A 34 36.77 -28.92 -13.77
C SER A 34 36.74 -28.09 -15.07
N ALA A 35 37.86 -27.89 -15.76
CA ALA A 35 38.44 -28.76 -16.80
C ALA A 35 37.57 -28.86 -18.06
N TYR A 36 37.84 -28.03 -19.08
CA TYR A 36 37.80 -28.39 -20.51
C TYR A 36 38.49 -27.28 -21.35
N GLN A 37 39.66 -27.59 -21.92
CA GLN A 37 40.20 -26.94 -23.12
C GLN A 37 39.95 -27.87 -24.31
N PRO A 38 39.77 -27.32 -25.53
CA PRO A 38 40.91 -27.41 -26.44
C PRO A 38 41.10 -26.20 -27.39
N ASN A 39 42.39 -25.99 -27.67
CA ASN A 39 43.02 -25.60 -28.93
C ASN A 39 43.08 -24.13 -29.39
N GLU A 40 44.34 -23.69 -29.40
CA GLU A 40 44.95 -22.59 -30.13
C GLU A 40 44.57 -22.55 -31.63
N LYS A 41 44.44 -21.32 -32.16
CA LYS A 41 45.18 -20.86 -33.35
C LYS A 41 45.04 -19.33 -33.52
N ASN A 42 46.20 -18.67 -33.44
CA ASN A 42 46.67 -17.48 -34.15
C ASN A 42 45.63 -16.48 -34.72
N ASP A 43 45.69 -15.22 -34.30
CA ASP A 43 46.40 -14.17 -35.07
C ASP A 43 46.28 -12.76 -34.45
N ALA A 44 47.37 -12.01 -34.66
CA ALA A 44 47.53 -10.54 -34.64
C ALA A 44 47.53 -9.76 -33.31
N GLN A 45 48.75 -9.42 -32.90
CA GLN A 45 49.14 -8.41 -31.90
C GLN A 45 48.70 -6.99 -32.28
N ILE A 46 48.19 -6.23 -31.31
CA ILE A 46 48.20 -4.76 -31.25
C ILE A 46 48.59 -4.39 -29.81
N PRO A 47 49.49 -3.41 -29.56
CA PRO A 47 50.19 -3.30 -28.27
C PRO A 47 49.32 -2.75 -27.15
N ASP A 48 49.50 -3.37 -25.99
CA ASP A 48 48.92 -3.05 -24.69
C ASP A 48 49.70 -1.86 -24.09
N ASP A 49 49.03 -0.72 -23.91
CA ASP A 49 49.57 0.44 -23.22
C ASP A 49 48.64 0.79 -22.05
N ARG A 50 48.53 -0.14 -21.10
CA ARG A 50 47.95 0.09 -19.77
C ARG A 50 49.03 0.60 -18.83
N THR A 51 49.33 1.89 -18.92
CA THR A 51 49.90 2.60 -17.77
C THR A 51 48.78 2.87 -16.76
N VAL A 52 48.86 2.14 -15.65
CA VAL A 52 48.11 2.40 -14.42
C VAL A 52 48.50 3.80 -13.93
N TYR A 53 47.60 4.78 -14.11
CA TYR A 53 47.70 6.05 -13.41
C TYR A 53 46.94 5.95 -12.08
N SER A 54 47.67 6.18 -11.01
CA SER A 54 47.19 6.33 -9.64
C SER A 54 46.13 7.42 -9.52
N SER A 55 45.16 7.13 -8.66
CA SER A 55 43.95 7.91 -8.36
C SER A 55 44.21 9.12 -7.46
N GLU A 56 44.95 10.13 -7.92
CA GLU A 56 45.17 11.36 -7.12
C GLU A 56 45.02 12.70 -7.88
N ASN A 57 44.48 12.75 -9.11
CA ASN A 57 44.29 14.02 -9.85
C ASN A 57 42.96 14.16 -10.62
N THR A 58 41.84 13.65 -10.11
CA THR A 58 40.53 13.67 -10.81
C THR A 58 39.61 14.87 -10.49
N THR A 59 40.02 15.84 -9.66
CA THR A 59 39.13 16.90 -9.15
C THR A 59 38.89 18.09 -10.12
N ASN A 60 39.68 18.20 -11.21
CA ASN A 60 39.68 19.37 -12.10
C ASN A 60 39.01 19.18 -13.48
N LEU A 61 38.29 18.08 -13.73
CA LEU A 61 37.62 17.84 -15.02
C LEU A 61 36.11 18.17 -14.97
N ARG A 62 35.54 18.62 -16.09
CA ARG A 62 34.12 18.99 -16.21
C ARG A 62 33.50 18.56 -17.55
N TYR A 63 32.32 17.97 -17.51
CA TYR A 63 31.47 17.72 -18.67
C TYR A 63 30.75 19.00 -19.16
N SER A 64 30.00 18.89 -20.26
CA SER A 64 29.03 19.94 -20.64
C SER A 64 28.07 20.26 -19.47
N ALA A 65 27.58 21.50 -19.36
CA ALA A 65 26.79 21.94 -18.20
C ALA A 65 25.62 20.99 -17.84
N THR A 66 24.87 20.52 -18.85
CA THR A 66 23.78 19.54 -18.66
C THR A 66 24.30 18.22 -18.09
N LEU A 67 25.34 17.66 -18.71
CA LEU A 67 25.84 16.35 -18.35
C LEU A 67 26.60 16.36 -17.02
N GLN A 68 27.28 17.46 -16.70
CA GLN A 68 27.89 17.67 -15.39
C GLN A 68 26.83 17.71 -14.30
N SER A 69 25.75 18.46 -14.52
CA SER A 69 24.64 18.52 -13.56
C SER A 69 24.01 17.15 -13.31
N ILE A 70 23.89 16.30 -14.34
CA ILE A 70 23.40 14.92 -14.20
C ILE A 70 24.39 14.08 -13.40
N ARG A 71 25.70 14.18 -13.69
CA ARG A 71 26.74 13.46 -12.94
C ARG A 71 26.75 13.86 -11.47
N ASP A 72 26.72 15.15 -11.19
CA ASP A 72 26.69 15.68 -9.81
C ASP A 72 25.46 15.12 -9.05
N MET A 73 24.28 15.08 -9.69
CA MET A 73 23.08 14.49 -9.08
C MET A 73 23.19 12.96 -8.85
N MET A 74 23.87 12.23 -9.73
CA MET A 74 24.13 10.79 -9.53
C MET A 74 25.12 10.58 -8.37
N ASP A 75 26.16 11.42 -8.27
CA ASP A 75 27.15 11.35 -7.19
C ASP A 75 26.55 11.71 -5.82
N GLU A 76 25.56 12.62 -5.78
CA GLU A 76 24.76 12.92 -4.58
C GLU A 76 23.80 11.77 -4.19
N HIS A 77 23.53 10.83 -5.09
CA HIS A 77 22.54 9.76 -4.95
C HIS A 77 23.05 8.40 -5.47
N PRO A 78 24.14 7.86 -4.90
CA PRO A 78 24.89 6.73 -5.47
C PRO A 78 24.07 5.43 -5.61
N ASP A 79 23.08 5.20 -4.74
CA ASP A 79 22.24 3.99 -4.75
C ASP A 79 20.85 4.19 -5.40
N LYS A 80 20.64 5.32 -6.10
CA LYS A 80 19.34 5.68 -6.67
C LYS A 80 19.43 5.84 -8.18
N ILE A 81 18.31 5.60 -8.85
CA ILE A 81 18.20 5.79 -10.30
C ILE A 81 17.79 7.23 -10.59
N VAL A 82 18.63 8.00 -11.27
CA VAL A 82 18.32 9.38 -11.65
C VAL A 82 17.67 9.40 -13.03
N LEU A 83 16.37 9.73 -13.09
CA LEU A 83 15.63 9.96 -14.32
C LEU A 83 15.59 11.46 -14.62
N THR A 84 16.24 11.86 -15.71
CA THR A 84 16.35 13.27 -16.09
C THR A 84 15.48 13.59 -17.30
N GLU A 85 14.59 14.58 -17.15
CA GLU A 85 13.82 15.13 -18.27
C GLU A 85 14.73 15.92 -19.22
N VAL A 86 14.73 15.52 -20.48
CA VAL A 86 15.45 16.19 -21.57
C VAL A 86 14.50 16.31 -22.76
N GLY A 87 13.93 17.50 -22.93
CA GLY A 87 12.92 17.71 -23.97
C GLY A 87 11.65 16.89 -23.69
N SER A 88 11.27 16.01 -24.62
CA SER A 88 10.08 15.16 -24.51
C SER A 88 10.35 13.75 -23.98
N PHE A 89 11.54 13.52 -23.41
CA PHE A 89 12.01 12.21 -22.95
C PHE A 89 12.50 12.28 -21.50
N TYR A 90 12.37 11.17 -20.78
CA TYR A 90 13.18 10.88 -19.60
C TYR A 90 14.36 9.99 -19.99
N GLU A 91 15.54 10.35 -19.52
CA GLU A 91 16.80 9.70 -19.85
C GLU A 91 17.56 9.26 -18.58
N ILE A 92 18.24 8.12 -18.70
CA ILE A 92 19.18 7.53 -17.74
C ILE A 92 20.58 7.60 -18.38
N TYR A 93 21.61 7.88 -17.57
CA TYR A 93 22.98 8.11 -18.03
C TYR A 93 24.02 7.23 -17.34
N PHE A 94 25.21 7.14 -17.93
CA PHE A 94 26.42 6.50 -17.39
C PHE A 94 26.18 5.04 -16.94
N GLU A 95 26.72 4.64 -15.78
CA GLU A 95 26.60 3.31 -15.20
C GLU A 95 25.15 2.84 -15.05
N SER A 96 24.24 3.76 -14.67
CA SER A 96 22.81 3.43 -14.55
C SER A 96 22.18 3.12 -15.92
N ALA A 97 22.64 3.74 -17.00
CA ALA A 97 22.11 3.43 -18.33
C ALA A 97 22.52 2.01 -18.75
N GLU A 98 23.76 1.62 -18.47
CA GLU A 98 24.29 0.28 -18.79
C GLU A 98 23.57 -0.82 -18.01
N GLU A 99 23.28 -0.58 -16.73
CA GLU A 99 22.56 -1.51 -15.86
C GLU A 99 21.09 -1.67 -16.26
N TYR A 100 20.35 -0.55 -16.37
CA TYR A 100 18.88 -0.60 -16.47
C TYR A 100 18.34 -0.64 -17.90
N ALA A 101 19.13 -0.34 -18.94
CA ALA A 101 18.61 -0.36 -20.31
C ALA A 101 18.07 -1.74 -20.72
N SER A 102 18.79 -2.81 -20.40
CA SER A 102 18.36 -4.18 -20.72
C SER A 102 17.13 -4.60 -19.91
N ILE A 103 17.13 -4.28 -18.60
CA ILE A 103 16.03 -4.58 -17.67
C ILE A 103 14.74 -3.89 -18.10
N LEU A 104 14.82 -2.62 -18.52
CA LEU A 104 13.69 -1.83 -18.98
C LEU A 104 13.31 -2.11 -20.45
N ASN A 105 14.02 -3.03 -21.13
CA ASN A 105 13.87 -3.31 -22.55
C ASN A 105 13.97 -2.04 -23.42
N LEU A 106 14.96 -1.20 -23.10
CA LEU A 106 15.29 0.04 -23.80
C LEU A 106 16.60 -0.12 -24.58
N LYS A 107 16.72 0.63 -25.67
CA LYS A 107 17.94 0.64 -26.47
C LYS A 107 19.03 1.45 -25.76
N LEU A 108 20.13 0.78 -25.39
CA LEU A 108 21.34 1.45 -24.93
C LEU A 108 22.03 2.18 -26.08
N ALA A 109 22.25 3.48 -25.93
CA ALA A 109 22.99 4.31 -26.86
C ALA A 109 24.23 4.90 -26.17
N SER A 110 25.14 5.47 -26.96
CA SER A 110 26.25 6.25 -26.41
C SER A 110 26.46 7.54 -27.22
N LYS A 111 26.83 8.61 -26.53
CA LYS A 111 27.13 9.91 -27.15
C LYS A 111 28.52 10.36 -26.75
N THR A 112 29.26 10.89 -27.71
CA THR A 112 30.63 11.37 -27.49
C THR A 112 30.59 12.78 -26.90
N HIS A 113 31.31 13.00 -25.79
CA HIS A 113 31.41 14.27 -25.09
C HIS A 113 32.86 14.67 -24.87
N SER A 114 33.16 15.96 -25.09
CA SER A 114 34.44 16.56 -24.72
C SER A 114 34.42 16.92 -23.24
N VAL A 115 35.41 16.44 -22.50
CA VAL A 115 35.64 16.76 -21.09
C VAL A 115 36.70 17.84 -21.02
N LYS A 116 36.40 18.94 -20.34
CA LYS A 116 37.26 20.11 -20.24
C LYS A 116 37.91 20.22 -18.86
N ASP A 117 39.05 20.89 -18.81
CA ASP A 117 39.68 21.31 -17.56
C ASP A 117 38.91 22.51 -16.96
N LYS A 118 38.58 22.46 -15.67
CA LYS A 118 37.81 23.49 -14.96
C LYS A 118 38.48 24.87 -14.94
N ILE A 119 39.81 24.92 -15.01
CA ILE A 119 40.60 26.15 -14.85
C ILE A 119 40.95 26.75 -16.22
N THR A 120 41.36 25.90 -17.17
CA THR A 120 41.87 26.34 -18.47
C THR A 120 40.83 26.30 -19.60
N ASP A 121 39.65 25.71 -19.36
CA ASP A 121 38.56 25.44 -20.32
C ASP A 121 38.99 24.68 -21.60
N LYS A 122 40.19 24.09 -21.58
CA LYS A 122 40.73 23.27 -22.67
C LYS A 122 40.15 21.86 -22.58
N VAL A 123 39.88 21.25 -23.74
CA VAL A 123 39.46 19.85 -23.82
C VAL A 123 40.64 18.96 -23.42
N VAL A 124 40.46 18.18 -22.36
CA VAL A 124 41.46 17.27 -21.81
C VAL A 124 41.29 15.86 -22.37
N LYS A 125 40.04 15.40 -22.49
CA LYS A 125 39.71 14.07 -23.04
C LYS A 125 38.36 14.08 -23.76
N VAL A 126 38.16 13.11 -24.64
CA VAL A 126 36.88 12.86 -25.30
C VAL A 126 36.40 11.47 -24.87
N GLU A 127 35.20 11.41 -24.31
CA GLU A 127 34.65 10.23 -23.66
C GLU A 127 33.28 9.87 -24.25
N LYS A 128 32.99 8.58 -24.37
CA LYS A 128 31.66 8.10 -24.77
C LYS A 128 30.84 7.85 -23.52
N VAL A 129 29.69 8.51 -23.43
CA VAL A 129 28.79 8.41 -22.29
C VAL A 129 27.57 7.61 -22.69
N ALA A 130 27.31 6.53 -21.96
CA ALA A 130 26.13 5.69 -22.13
C ALA A 130 24.85 6.47 -21.76
N LEU A 131 23.78 6.28 -22.54
CA LEU A 131 22.46 6.83 -22.26
C LEU A 131 21.35 5.92 -22.79
N SER A 132 20.21 5.95 -22.12
CA SER A 132 18.99 5.26 -22.52
C SER A 132 17.78 6.08 -22.08
N GLY A 133 16.65 6.00 -22.78
CA GLY A 133 15.50 6.83 -22.43
C GLY A 133 14.20 6.43 -23.10
N PHE A 134 13.11 7.02 -22.63
CA PHE A 134 11.75 6.77 -23.09
C PHE A 134 10.92 8.06 -23.13
N PRO A 135 9.86 8.12 -23.95
CA PRO A 135 9.02 9.31 -24.05
C PRO A 135 8.34 9.67 -22.71
N ALA A 136 8.28 10.95 -22.36
CA ALA A 136 7.82 11.42 -21.05
C ALA A 136 6.41 10.94 -20.68
N PHE A 137 5.50 10.81 -21.65
CA PHE A 137 4.14 10.32 -21.42
C PHE A 137 4.07 8.84 -20.97
N THR A 138 5.17 8.08 -21.09
CA THR A 138 5.26 6.69 -20.62
C THR A 138 5.88 6.55 -19.23
N LEU A 139 6.16 7.66 -18.53
CA LEU A 139 6.81 7.67 -17.21
C LEU A 139 6.21 6.66 -16.23
N ASN A 140 4.89 6.63 -16.07
CA ASN A 140 4.24 5.75 -15.09
C ASN A 140 4.51 4.27 -15.38
N LYS A 141 4.58 3.85 -16.64
CA LYS A 141 4.93 2.46 -16.98
C LYS A 141 6.31 2.08 -16.44
N TYR A 142 7.31 2.96 -16.63
CA TYR A 142 8.68 2.68 -16.21
C TYR A 142 8.88 2.86 -14.71
N LEU A 143 8.15 3.79 -14.09
CA LEU A 143 8.12 3.91 -12.62
C LEU A 143 7.53 2.66 -11.96
N ASP A 144 6.49 2.05 -12.54
CA ASP A 144 5.91 0.81 -12.02
C ASP A 144 6.96 -0.31 -11.99
N ILE A 145 7.69 -0.51 -13.08
CA ILE A 145 8.77 -1.51 -13.16
C ILE A 145 9.89 -1.18 -12.14
N LEU A 146 10.41 0.06 -12.16
CA LEU A 146 11.54 0.43 -11.32
C LEU A 146 11.22 0.37 -9.82
N VAL A 147 10.04 0.85 -9.43
CA VAL A 147 9.68 1.02 -8.02
C VAL A 147 8.91 -0.19 -7.48
N ASN A 148 7.84 -0.63 -8.15
CA ASN A 148 7.00 -1.73 -7.64
C ASN A 148 7.58 -3.12 -7.94
N GLU A 149 8.19 -3.33 -9.11
CA GLU A 149 8.75 -4.65 -9.47
C GLU A 149 10.19 -4.83 -8.96
N LEU A 150 11.04 -3.80 -9.11
CA LEU A 150 12.47 -3.88 -8.77
C LEU A 150 12.83 -3.29 -7.39
N ASN A 151 11.88 -2.68 -6.67
CA ASN A 151 12.10 -2.01 -5.38
C ASN A 151 13.24 -0.98 -5.39
N LYS A 152 13.41 -0.23 -6.49
CA LYS A 152 14.44 0.80 -6.62
C LYS A 152 13.90 2.18 -6.25
N THR A 153 14.78 3.00 -5.66
CA THR A 153 14.51 4.42 -5.44
C THR A 153 14.83 5.20 -6.71
N VAL A 154 13.90 6.06 -7.14
CA VAL A 154 14.01 6.85 -8.37
C VAL A 154 14.02 8.34 -8.05
N VAL A 155 15.07 9.05 -8.44
CA VAL A 155 15.15 10.52 -8.36
C VAL A 155 14.64 11.08 -9.68
N LEU A 156 13.49 11.74 -9.65
CA LEU A 156 12.88 12.36 -10.82
C LEU A 156 13.33 13.81 -10.94
N VAL A 157 13.96 14.16 -12.05
CA VAL A 157 14.50 15.50 -12.31
C VAL A 157 13.76 16.10 -13.49
N ASN A 158 13.07 17.22 -13.27
CA ASN A 158 12.31 17.90 -14.32
C ASN A 158 13.07 19.10 -14.89
N GLN A 159 12.71 19.45 -16.12
CA GLN A 159 13.29 20.56 -16.86
C GLN A 159 12.45 21.83 -16.69
N TYR A 160 13.05 22.89 -16.15
CA TYR A 160 12.43 24.22 -16.04
C TYR A 160 13.13 25.20 -16.98
N ILE A 161 12.37 25.85 -17.85
CA ILE A 161 12.89 26.88 -18.75
C ILE A 161 12.62 28.24 -18.11
N THR A 162 13.68 28.95 -17.75
CA THR A 162 13.59 30.36 -17.33
C THR A 162 13.98 31.25 -18.50
N ASP A 163 13.06 32.09 -18.96
CA ASP A 163 13.33 33.13 -19.94
C ASP A 163 13.89 34.35 -19.20
N ILE A 164 15.20 34.62 -19.36
CA ILE A 164 15.81 35.83 -18.81
C ILE A 164 15.84 36.90 -19.92
N ASN A 165 14.96 37.90 -19.81
CA ASN A 165 14.92 39.06 -20.70
C ASN A 165 16.02 40.06 -20.31
N LEU A 166 17.24 39.91 -20.84
CA LEU A 166 18.35 40.83 -20.55
C LEU A 166 18.44 42.03 -21.51
N SER A 167 17.85 41.99 -22.71
CA SER A 167 17.65 43.15 -23.60
C SER A 167 16.86 42.77 -24.86
N ARG A 168 16.38 43.76 -25.63
CA ARG A 168 15.46 43.62 -26.79
C ARG A 168 15.89 42.63 -27.90
N ASN A 169 17.11 42.06 -27.89
CA ASN A 169 17.60 41.16 -28.94
C ASN A 169 18.32 39.89 -28.45
N THR A 170 18.30 39.55 -27.15
CA THR A 170 18.93 38.29 -26.67
C THR A 170 18.04 37.57 -25.65
N ASN A 171 17.25 36.61 -26.13
CA ASN A 171 16.58 35.64 -25.28
C ASN A 171 17.57 34.51 -24.96
N ILE A 172 18.20 34.56 -23.78
CA ILE A 172 18.96 33.42 -23.26
C ILE A 172 17.96 32.54 -22.50
N LYS A 173 17.60 31.41 -23.09
CA LYS A 173 16.84 30.35 -22.41
C LYS A 173 17.80 29.56 -21.52
N THR A 174 17.79 29.84 -20.23
CA THR A 174 18.49 29.00 -19.25
C THR A 174 17.60 27.82 -18.88
N ILE A 175 18.11 26.62 -19.15
CA ILE A 175 17.48 25.36 -18.74
C ILE A 175 18.01 25.01 -17.35
N ASN A 176 17.12 25.01 -16.37
CA ASN A 176 17.42 24.56 -15.02
C ASN A 176 16.84 23.16 -14.79
N ARG A 177 17.61 22.28 -14.18
CA ARG A 177 17.19 20.92 -13.82
C ARG A 177 17.18 20.81 -12.31
N LYS A 178 16.01 20.50 -11.75
CA LYS A 178 15.83 20.36 -10.31
C LYS A 178 15.15 19.05 -10.02
N ILE A 179 15.54 18.44 -8.91
CA ILE A 179 14.83 17.29 -8.35
C ILE A 179 13.38 17.71 -8.12
N TYR A 180 12.48 17.02 -8.80
CA TYR A 180 11.05 17.19 -8.67
C TYR A 180 10.50 16.31 -7.55
N ARG A 181 10.93 15.06 -7.46
CA ARG A 181 10.49 14.10 -6.42
C ARG A 181 11.49 12.95 -6.31
N ILE A 182 11.64 12.40 -5.11
CA ILE A 182 12.36 11.13 -4.89
C ILE A 182 11.31 10.06 -4.57
N ILE A 183 11.19 9.07 -5.45
CA ILE A 183 10.14 8.07 -5.44
C ILE A 183 10.71 6.77 -4.87
N THR A 184 10.02 6.24 -3.87
CA THR A 184 10.27 4.97 -3.21
C THR A 184 8.95 4.19 -3.15
N PRO A 185 8.97 2.88 -2.88
CA PRO A 185 7.74 2.09 -2.75
C PRO A 185 6.72 2.69 -1.78
N GLY A 186 7.16 3.28 -0.66
CA GLY A 186 6.28 3.90 0.33
C GLY A 186 5.88 5.36 0.04
N THR A 187 6.48 6.03 -0.95
CA THR A 187 6.20 7.45 -1.28
C THR A 187 5.42 7.64 -2.58
N ILE A 188 4.97 6.54 -3.21
CA ILE A 188 4.11 6.59 -4.39
C ILE A 188 2.76 7.23 -4.02
N ILE A 189 2.38 8.25 -4.79
CA ILE A 189 1.07 8.94 -4.72
C ILE A 189 0.27 8.83 -6.03
N ASP A 190 0.91 8.42 -7.12
CA ASP A 190 0.27 8.36 -8.43
C ASP A 190 -0.75 7.22 -8.49
N GLU A 191 -2.02 7.53 -8.75
CA GLU A 191 -3.13 6.56 -8.70
C GLU A 191 -2.91 5.35 -9.63
N SER A 192 -2.21 5.54 -10.77
CA SER A 192 -1.92 4.45 -11.70
C SER A 192 -0.88 3.44 -11.18
N LEU A 193 -0.09 3.83 -10.18
CA LEU A 193 0.99 3.01 -9.59
C LEU A 193 0.57 2.33 -8.29
N ILE A 194 -0.57 2.75 -7.71
CA ILE A 194 -1.06 2.23 -6.42
C ILE A 194 -2.22 1.28 -6.66
N LYS A 195 -2.19 0.13 -5.97
CA LYS A 195 -3.36 -0.75 -5.92
C LYS A 195 -4.53 -0.05 -5.24
N LYS A 196 -5.69 -0.02 -5.90
CA LYS A 196 -6.86 0.73 -5.41
C LYS A 196 -7.44 0.16 -4.10
N ASP A 197 -7.32 -1.13 -3.88
CA ASP A 197 -7.89 -1.85 -2.74
C ASP A 197 -6.92 -2.11 -1.58
N GLU A 198 -5.69 -1.56 -1.64
CA GLU A 198 -4.68 -1.64 -0.58
C GLU A 198 -4.21 -0.25 -0.16
N ASN A 199 -3.90 -0.07 1.14
CA ASN A 199 -3.21 1.12 1.64
C ASN A 199 -1.72 1.05 1.27
N ASN A 200 -1.09 2.21 0.99
CA ASN A 200 0.34 2.32 0.72
C ASN A 200 1.06 2.94 1.92
N TYR A 201 1.12 2.20 3.04
CA TYR A 201 1.68 2.73 4.28
C TYR A 201 3.21 2.82 4.24
N ILE A 202 3.73 3.94 4.72
CA ILE A 202 5.13 4.12 5.12
C ILE A 202 5.18 4.24 6.65
N CYS A 203 6.14 3.57 7.29
CA CYS A 203 6.23 3.49 8.76
C CYS A 203 7.63 3.86 9.25
N ALA A 204 7.75 4.79 10.17
CA ALA A 204 8.98 5.09 10.88
C ALA A 204 9.00 4.42 12.26
N ILE A 205 10.15 3.86 12.63
CA ILE A 205 10.35 3.19 13.91
C ILE A 205 11.38 3.97 14.73
N LYS A 206 10.99 4.38 15.93
CA LYS A 206 11.93 4.88 16.95
C LYS A 206 12.40 3.72 17.82
N LEU A 207 13.66 3.30 17.64
CA LEU A 207 14.29 2.27 18.47
C LEU A 207 15.02 2.86 19.70
N PRO A 208 15.13 2.09 20.79
CA PRO A 208 15.92 2.47 21.97
C PRO A 208 17.42 2.37 21.60
N SER A 209 18.23 3.33 22.06
CA SER A 209 19.70 3.39 21.89
C SER A 209 20.27 3.36 20.44
N GLU A 210 19.87 4.31 19.60
CA GLU A 210 20.43 4.55 18.25
C GLU A 210 21.95 4.83 18.20
N THR A 211 22.60 5.03 19.34
CA THR A 211 24.04 5.35 19.46
C THR A 211 24.90 4.19 19.96
N THR A 212 24.33 3.23 20.70
CA THR A 212 25.05 2.15 21.38
C THR A 212 24.15 0.92 21.45
N PHE A 213 23.93 0.22 20.33
CA PHE A 213 23.15 -1.01 20.31
C PHE A 213 23.92 -2.13 21.06
N ASN A 214 23.78 -2.20 22.39
CA ASN A 214 24.28 -3.31 23.20
C ASN A 214 23.13 -4.26 23.56
N LYS A 215 23.42 -5.57 23.58
CA LYS A 215 22.47 -6.68 23.84
C LYS A 215 21.75 -6.58 25.20
N ASN A 216 22.29 -5.81 26.14
CA ASN A 216 21.73 -5.64 27.49
C ASN A 216 20.76 -4.46 27.60
N ASP A 217 20.65 -3.60 26.58
CA ASP A 217 19.90 -2.34 26.67
C ASP A 217 18.44 -2.47 26.17
N ILE A 218 18.12 -3.53 25.43
CA ILE A 218 16.80 -3.71 24.81
C ILE A 218 16.20 -5.05 25.25
N SER A 219 15.19 -4.96 26.11
CA SER A 219 14.36 -6.08 26.53
C SER A 219 13.11 -6.18 25.64
N PRO A 220 12.43 -7.33 25.56
CA PRO A 220 11.14 -7.44 24.88
C PRO A 220 10.08 -6.45 25.37
N THR A 221 10.18 -5.98 26.61
CA THR A 221 9.27 -5.01 27.23
C THR A 221 9.73 -3.55 27.08
N THR A 222 10.83 -3.31 26.34
CA THR A 222 11.30 -1.95 26.09
C THR A 222 10.33 -1.23 25.16
N LYS A 223 9.90 -0.03 25.55
CA LYS A 223 8.95 0.79 24.78
C LYS A 223 9.60 1.37 23.53
N ILE A 224 8.88 1.33 22.43
CA ILE A 224 9.26 1.88 21.13
C ILE A 224 8.11 2.70 20.54
N GLY A 225 8.46 3.68 19.69
CA GLY A 225 7.48 4.51 19.00
C GLY A 225 7.35 4.11 17.54
N LEU A 226 6.11 4.01 17.06
CA LEU A 226 5.77 3.82 15.65
C LEU A 226 5.00 5.05 15.17
N ALA A 227 5.32 5.54 13.99
CA ALA A 227 4.49 6.50 13.26
C ALA A 227 4.35 6.03 11.83
N TRP A 228 3.14 6.02 11.29
CA TRP A 228 2.92 5.61 9.91
C TRP A 228 1.86 6.46 9.24
N CYS A 229 1.95 6.57 7.92
CA CYS A 229 0.97 7.28 7.13
C CYS A 229 0.77 6.63 5.77
N ASP A 230 -0.41 6.82 5.20
CA ASP A 230 -0.64 6.59 3.77
C ASP A 230 -0.75 7.97 3.13
N ILE A 231 0.31 8.37 2.43
CA ILE A 231 0.41 9.69 1.78
C ILE A 231 -0.73 9.85 0.77
N SER A 232 -1.11 8.77 0.08
CA SER A 232 -2.17 8.80 -0.94
C SER A 232 -3.55 9.07 -0.33
N THR A 233 -3.79 8.77 0.95
CA THR A 233 -5.08 9.06 1.63
C THR A 233 -4.98 10.15 2.69
N SER A 234 -3.79 10.71 2.90
CA SER A 234 -3.48 11.68 3.97
C SER A 234 -3.70 11.18 5.40
N LYS A 235 -3.91 9.87 5.64
CA LYS A 235 -4.10 9.35 7.01
C LYS A 235 -2.77 9.27 7.74
N PHE A 236 -2.71 9.80 8.95
CA PHE A 236 -1.53 9.77 9.82
C PHE A 236 -1.85 9.14 11.18
N PHE A 237 -1.02 8.19 11.61
CA PHE A 237 -1.19 7.43 12.84
C PHE A 237 0.13 7.34 13.61
N PHE A 238 0.02 7.17 14.92
CA PHE A 238 1.16 6.75 15.75
C PHE A 238 0.74 5.81 16.86
N GLU A 239 1.68 5.03 17.38
CA GLU A 239 1.46 4.04 18.44
C GLU A 239 2.73 3.78 19.23
N GLU A 240 2.60 3.68 20.56
CA GLU A 240 3.68 3.19 21.42
C GLU A 240 3.43 1.73 21.77
N THR A 241 4.41 0.88 21.47
CA THR A 241 4.32 -0.56 21.69
C THR A 241 5.60 -1.09 22.35
N ASP A 242 5.58 -2.36 22.73
CA ASP A 242 6.76 -3.07 23.24
C ASP A 242 7.60 -3.61 22.08
N PHE A 243 8.92 -3.62 22.22
CA PHE A 243 9.82 -4.14 21.19
C PHE A 243 9.48 -5.58 20.78
N GLY A 244 9.08 -6.43 21.73
CA GLY A 244 8.63 -7.80 21.45
C GLY A 244 7.37 -7.91 20.59
N ASN A 245 6.55 -6.85 20.52
CA ASN A 245 5.35 -6.78 19.68
C ASN A 245 5.59 -6.12 18.32
N LEU A 246 6.80 -5.61 18.06
CA LEU A 246 7.11 -4.86 16.82
C LEU A 246 6.68 -5.60 15.55
N ILE A 247 7.01 -6.89 15.43
CA ILE A 247 6.66 -7.68 14.25
C ILE A 247 5.15 -7.87 14.12
N ASN A 248 4.43 -8.01 15.22
CA ASN A 248 2.96 -8.11 15.21
C ASN A 248 2.32 -6.81 14.72
N GLU A 249 2.86 -5.66 15.16
CA GLU A 249 2.39 -4.35 14.70
C GLU A 249 2.71 -4.09 13.23
N LEU A 250 3.91 -4.47 12.78
CA LEU A 250 4.28 -4.34 11.37
C LEU A 250 3.45 -5.25 10.45
N GLU A 251 3.06 -6.46 10.89
CA GLU A 251 2.09 -7.29 10.15
C GLU A 251 0.69 -6.69 10.12
N ARG A 252 0.29 -6.01 11.21
CA ARG A 252 -1.01 -5.36 11.30
C ARG A 252 -1.09 -4.17 10.35
N ILE A 253 -0.08 -3.31 10.40
CA ILE A 253 0.07 -2.09 9.59
C ILE A 253 0.35 -2.46 8.13
N ASN A 254 1.20 -3.47 7.90
CA ASN A 254 1.68 -3.90 6.59
C ASN A 254 2.29 -2.77 5.74
N PRO A 255 3.35 -2.08 6.23
CA PRO A 255 3.98 -1.00 5.50
C PRO A 255 4.70 -1.51 4.24
N LYS A 256 4.65 -0.75 3.15
CA LYS A 256 5.48 -1.02 1.95
C LYS A 256 6.92 -0.56 2.13
N GLU A 257 7.14 0.34 3.09
CA GLU A 257 8.44 0.87 3.42
C GLU A 257 8.57 1.19 4.91
N ILE A 258 9.71 0.83 5.50
CA ILE A 258 10.06 1.08 6.89
C ILE A 258 11.25 2.03 6.95
N ILE A 259 11.13 3.12 7.70
CA ILE A 259 12.18 4.10 7.92
C ILE A 259 12.86 3.83 9.26
N ILE A 260 14.18 3.70 9.21
CA ILE A 260 15.03 3.47 10.37
C ILE A 260 16.20 4.46 10.35
N ASN A 261 16.71 4.85 11.52
CA ASN A 261 17.90 5.71 11.60
C ASN A 261 19.11 5.03 10.93
N SER A 262 19.83 5.75 10.06
CA SER A 262 21.02 5.26 9.36
C SER A 262 22.15 4.78 10.28
N LYS A 263 22.24 5.28 11.52
CA LYS A 263 23.18 4.77 12.53
C LYS A 263 23.00 3.29 12.85
N ILE A 264 21.84 2.71 12.53
CA ILE A 264 21.55 1.30 12.78
C ILE A 264 22.22 0.40 11.73
N GLU A 265 22.49 0.94 10.54
CA GLU A 265 23.04 0.19 9.41
C GLU A 265 24.39 -0.47 9.75
N GLN A 266 25.25 0.22 10.49
CA GLN A 266 26.55 -0.31 10.94
C GLN A 266 26.43 -1.59 11.79
N PHE A 267 25.29 -1.81 12.46
CA PHE A 267 25.06 -2.98 13.28
C PHE A 267 24.54 -4.19 12.47
N LYS A 268 24.13 -4.01 11.20
CA LYS A 268 23.82 -5.13 10.29
C LYS A 268 25.03 -6.00 10.01
N ILE A 269 26.22 -5.38 9.88
CA ILE A 269 27.45 -6.03 9.41
C ILE A 269 28.18 -6.73 10.57
N ALA A 270 28.00 -6.27 11.81
CA ALA A 270 28.88 -6.62 12.92
C ALA A 270 28.48 -7.84 13.77
N SER A 271 27.37 -8.54 13.51
CA SER A 271 26.98 -9.58 14.46
C SER A 271 26.03 -10.68 13.99
N GLY A 272 26.56 -11.92 13.95
CA GLY A 272 25.81 -13.15 14.21
C GLY A 272 25.29 -13.23 15.67
N LYS A 273 24.73 -12.13 16.20
CA LYS A 273 24.12 -12.05 17.54
C LYS A 273 22.61 -12.22 17.41
N VAL A 274 22.09 -13.23 18.10
CA VAL A 274 20.69 -13.72 18.17
C VAL A 274 19.58 -12.66 18.25
N PHE A 275 19.86 -11.41 18.65
CA PHE A 275 18.87 -10.33 18.77
C PHE A 275 18.57 -9.61 17.44
N LEU A 276 19.52 -9.59 16.50
CA LEU A 276 19.28 -9.08 15.14
C LEU A 276 18.40 -10.02 14.30
N ASN A 277 18.20 -11.27 14.71
CA ASN A 277 17.32 -12.20 13.99
C ASN A 277 15.86 -11.73 13.99
N ASP A 278 15.39 -11.05 15.03
CA ASP A 278 14.04 -10.48 15.03
C ASP A 278 13.94 -9.29 14.07
N LEU A 279 15.04 -8.55 13.86
CA LEU A 279 15.15 -7.54 12.81
C LEU A 279 15.39 -8.14 11.41
N ASN A 280 15.91 -9.37 11.29
CA ASN A 280 15.98 -10.08 10.00
C ASN A 280 14.57 -10.32 9.44
N ASN A 281 13.55 -10.45 10.30
CA ASN A 281 12.15 -10.49 9.86
C ASN A 281 11.69 -9.18 9.20
N LEU A 282 12.44 -8.07 9.34
CA LEU A 282 12.19 -6.84 8.60
C LEU A 282 12.68 -6.90 7.15
N ASN A 283 13.55 -7.84 6.78
CA ASN A 283 14.11 -7.94 5.42
C ASN A 283 13.05 -8.23 4.34
N ARG A 284 11.83 -8.60 4.75
CA ARG A 284 10.67 -8.75 3.86
C ARG A 284 10.01 -7.42 3.48
N TYR A 285 10.38 -6.33 4.15
CA TYR A 285 9.94 -4.98 3.84
C TYR A 285 11.09 -4.20 3.19
N ASN A 286 10.74 -3.17 2.42
CA ASN A 286 11.73 -2.20 1.97
C ASN A 286 12.18 -1.36 3.16
N ILE A 287 13.45 -1.44 3.54
CA ILE A 287 14.01 -0.68 4.66
C ILE A 287 14.80 0.50 4.10
N SER A 288 14.38 1.70 4.48
CA SER A 288 15.07 2.96 4.18
C SER A 288 15.83 3.47 5.40
N TYR A 289 17.14 3.64 5.24
CA TYR A 289 18.01 4.23 6.24
C TYR A 289 18.06 5.75 6.08
N PHE A 290 17.65 6.48 7.11
CA PHE A 290 17.55 7.94 7.07
C PHE A 290 18.37 8.59 8.17
N ASP A 291 19.24 9.55 7.80
CA ASP A 291 20.09 10.27 8.75
C ASP A 291 19.29 11.32 9.50
N THR A 292 19.04 11.02 10.78
CA THR A 292 18.27 11.91 11.64
C THR A 292 19.02 13.19 11.99
N HIS A 293 20.35 13.20 12.05
CA HIS A 293 21.09 14.40 12.46
C HIS A 293 21.19 15.46 11.37
N LYS A 294 21.23 15.06 10.10
CA LYS A 294 21.31 16.00 8.96
C LYS A 294 19.95 16.59 8.58
N HIS A 295 18.89 15.81 8.70
CA HIS A 295 17.60 16.14 8.08
C HIS A 295 16.44 16.31 9.08
N VAL A 296 16.53 15.77 10.29
CA VAL A 296 15.43 15.85 11.26
C VAL A 296 15.54 17.15 12.04
N LYS A 297 14.52 17.99 11.90
CA LYS A 297 14.32 19.19 12.72
C LYS A 297 13.30 18.90 13.82
N ASP A 298 13.02 19.84 14.70
CA ASP A 298 11.91 19.67 15.66
C ASP A 298 10.58 19.45 14.93
N VAL A 299 9.67 18.68 15.55
CA VAL A 299 8.36 18.32 14.96
C VAL A 299 7.54 19.55 14.57
N SER A 300 7.70 20.67 15.30
CA SER A 300 7.02 21.94 15.05
C SER A 300 7.27 22.50 13.64
N ASN A 301 8.43 22.21 13.04
CA ASN A 301 8.75 22.63 11.68
C ASN A 301 7.91 21.92 10.60
N TYR A 302 7.18 20.87 10.98
CA TYR A 302 6.35 20.08 10.08
C TYR A 302 4.85 20.26 10.35
N TYR A 303 4.45 21.16 11.26
CA TYR A 303 3.02 21.39 11.56
C TYR A 303 2.23 21.86 10.34
N SER A 304 2.87 22.61 9.42
CA SER A 304 2.24 23.04 8.17
C SER A 304 1.99 21.91 7.16
N MET A 305 2.47 20.69 7.42
CA MET A 305 2.15 19.52 6.59
C MET A 305 0.78 18.91 6.94
N PHE A 306 0.21 19.30 8.08
CA PHE A 306 -1.11 18.86 8.52
C PHE A 306 -2.20 19.82 8.05
N GLU A 307 -3.43 19.31 8.04
CA GLU A 307 -4.64 20.06 7.71
C GLU A 307 -4.80 21.33 8.57
N LEU A 308 -4.95 22.48 7.89
CA LEU A 308 -5.21 23.78 8.52
C LEU A 308 -6.69 23.83 8.92
N SER A 309 -6.99 23.83 10.22
CA SER A 309 -8.35 24.10 10.70
C SER A 309 -8.72 25.57 10.45
N SER A 310 -9.97 25.83 10.07
CA SER A 310 -10.55 27.18 9.93
C SER A 310 -10.58 27.97 11.25
N THR A 311 -10.44 27.28 12.38
CA THR A 311 -10.26 27.87 13.70
C THR A 311 -8.78 28.17 13.94
N ASN A 312 -8.44 29.46 14.04
CA ASN A 312 -7.16 29.96 14.53
C ASN A 312 -6.95 29.47 15.98
N ASP A 313 -6.18 28.39 16.18
CA ASP A 313 -5.19 28.20 17.26
C ASP A 313 -4.87 26.70 17.48
N ASP A 314 -3.58 26.36 17.42
CA ASP A 314 -2.89 25.32 18.20
C ASP A 314 -3.37 23.85 18.26
N SER A 315 -4.28 23.34 17.41
CA SER A 315 -4.72 21.93 17.53
C SER A 315 -3.60 20.87 17.34
N ILE A 316 -2.71 21.04 16.34
CA ILE A 316 -1.57 20.12 16.13
C ILE A 316 -0.47 20.32 17.18
N ALA A 317 -0.18 21.57 17.53
CA ALA A 317 0.80 21.89 18.56
C ALA A 317 0.40 21.30 19.91
N PHE A 318 -0.89 21.35 20.25
CA PHE A 318 -1.46 20.73 21.44
C PHE A 318 -1.30 19.20 21.44
N ILE A 319 -1.62 18.52 20.31
CA ILE A 319 -1.41 17.07 20.18
C ILE A 319 0.05 16.72 20.49
N PHE A 320 1.03 17.39 19.88
CA PHE A 320 2.44 17.07 20.08
C PHE A 320 3.06 17.61 21.38
N LYS A 321 2.34 18.42 22.15
CA LYS A 321 2.80 18.95 23.44
C LYS A 321 2.79 17.87 24.53
N ASP A 322 1.74 17.05 24.55
CA ASP A 322 1.52 16.03 25.59
C ASP A 322 1.81 14.59 25.12
N VAL A 323 2.17 14.40 23.85
CA VAL A 323 2.53 13.10 23.28
C VAL A 323 3.88 12.60 23.80
N LYS A 324 3.95 11.29 24.07
CA LYS A 324 5.16 10.61 24.55
C LYS A 324 6.36 10.83 23.62
N GLN A 325 7.54 10.93 24.20
CA GLN A 325 8.77 11.26 23.46
C GLN A 325 9.08 10.27 22.32
N ASN A 326 8.83 8.97 22.51
CA ASN A 326 9.01 7.95 21.48
C ASN A 326 8.14 8.20 20.24
N LEU A 327 6.88 8.56 20.47
CA LEU A 327 5.90 8.85 19.42
C LEU A 327 6.25 10.14 18.68
N LYS A 328 6.65 11.17 19.44
CA LYS A 328 7.12 12.44 18.89
C LYS A 328 8.30 12.20 17.95
N TYR A 329 9.33 11.47 18.39
CA TYR A 329 10.48 11.14 17.55
C TYR A 329 10.12 10.32 16.31
N ALA A 330 9.32 9.25 16.45
CA ALA A 330 8.90 8.45 15.29
C ALA A 330 8.16 9.31 14.25
N SER A 331 7.27 10.20 14.72
CA SER A 331 6.55 11.15 13.87
C SER A 331 7.50 12.12 13.17
N THR A 332 8.49 12.66 13.90
CA THR A 332 9.48 13.58 13.31
C THR A 332 10.35 12.90 12.24
N ILE A 333 10.75 11.64 12.46
CA ILE A 333 11.50 10.86 11.46
C ILE A 333 10.66 10.70 10.20
N LEU A 334 9.40 10.27 10.34
CA LEU A 334 8.49 10.08 9.22
C LEU A 334 8.25 11.38 8.45
N LEU A 335 7.90 12.47 9.14
CA LEU A 335 7.61 13.77 8.51
C LEU A 335 8.84 14.36 7.83
N SER A 336 10.03 14.24 8.44
CA SER A 336 11.30 14.66 7.84
C SER A 336 11.61 13.86 6.57
N TYR A 337 11.40 12.54 6.61
CA TYR A 337 11.57 11.67 5.45
C TYR A 337 10.62 12.07 4.31
N ILE A 338 9.32 12.24 4.59
CA ILE A 338 8.35 12.72 3.60
C ILE A 338 8.79 14.09 3.05
N ARG A 339 9.18 15.03 3.90
CA ARG A 339 9.61 16.36 3.43
C ARG A 339 10.91 16.35 2.63
N TYR A 340 11.76 15.33 2.81
CA TYR A 340 12.97 15.14 1.99
C TYR A 340 12.64 14.55 0.61
N HIS A 341 11.64 13.68 0.52
CA HIS A 341 11.25 13.00 -0.72
C HIS A 341 10.36 13.85 -1.66
N PHE A 342 9.74 14.89 -1.12
CA PHE A 342 8.91 15.83 -1.86
C PHE A 342 9.52 17.23 -1.82
N PRO A 343 9.40 18.04 -2.87
CA PRO A 343 10.05 19.34 -2.94
C PRO A 343 9.36 20.35 -2.01
N ILE A 344 10.05 21.44 -1.69
CA ILE A 344 9.59 22.37 -0.64
C ILE A 344 8.26 23.08 -1.00
N ASP A 345 8.00 23.26 -2.29
CA ASP A 345 6.79 23.91 -2.80
C ASP A 345 5.57 22.97 -2.78
N TYR A 346 5.74 21.69 -2.41
CA TYR A 346 4.61 20.79 -2.18
C TYR A 346 3.94 21.13 -0.84
N GLU A 347 2.66 21.44 -0.93
CA GLU A 347 1.76 21.52 0.21
C GLU A 347 1.20 20.13 0.52
N PHE A 348 1.13 19.81 1.81
CA PHE A 348 0.52 18.57 2.30
C PHE A 348 -0.75 18.91 3.06
N ASN A 349 -1.70 17.97 3.09
CA ASN A 349 -2.93 18.08 3.86
C ASN A 349 -3.17 16.80 4.69
N LEU A 350 -2.13 16.42 5.46
CA LEU A 350 -2.19 15.24 6.32
C LEU A 350 -3.27 15.42 7.39
N SER A 351 -4.03 14.36 7.65
CA SER A 351 -4.98 14.34 8.76
C SER A 351 -4.24 14.55 10.07
N LYS A 352 -4.93 15.11 11.07
CA LYS A 352 -4.42 15.17 12.44
C LYS A 352 -3.94 13.77 12.88
N PRO A 353 -2.79 13.66 13.58
CA PRO A 353 -2.29 12.38 14.05
C PRO A 353 -3.30 11.67 14.95
N ILE A 354 -3.58 10.40 14.65
CA ILE A 354 -4.48 9.57 15.47
C ILE A 354 -3.65 8.58 16.28
N GLU A 355 -3.70 8.70 17.61
CA GLU A 355 -3.09 7.72 18.52
C GLU A 355 -3.86 6.40 18.45
N GLN A 356 -3.16 5.32 18.09
CA GLN A 356 -3.68 3.97 18.20
C GLN A 356 -3.34 3.43 19.58
N ILE A 357 -4.37 2.97 20.29
CA ILE A 357 -4.25 2.40 21.63
C ILE A 357 -4.34 0.87 21.49
N PRO A 358 -3.27 0.12 21.78
CA PRO A 358 -3.22 -1.33 21.55
C PRO A 358 -4.40 -2.10 22.18
N ASP A 359 -4.81 -1.73 23.40
CA ASP A 359 -5.86 -2.43 24.16
C ASP A 359 -7.27 -2.29 23.57
N LYS A 360 -7.48 -1.40 22.58
CA LYS A 360 -8.78 -1.24 21.90
C LYS A 360 -9.04 -2.31 20.85
N TYR A 361 -8.01 -3.03 20.42
CA TYR A 361 -8.09 -4.01 19.33
C TYR A 361 -7.62 -5.39 19.77
N LEU A 362 -8.05 -6.41 19.05
CA LEU A 362 -7.61 -7.78 19.21
C LEU A 362 -6.18 -7.91 18.66
N LEU A 363 -5.24 -8.27 19.52
CA LEU A 363 -3.88 -8.58 19.09
C LEU A 363 -3.88 -9.97 18.45
N ILE A 364 -3.47 -10.02 17.18
CA ILE A 364 -3.28 -11.27 16.44
C ILE A 364 -1.79 -11.38 16.14
N ASP A 365 -1.16 -12.42 16.66
CA ASP A 365 0.24 -12.73 16.38
C ASP A 365 0.50 -12.83 14.86
N SER A 366 1.71 -12.43 14.44
CA SER A 366 2.18 -12.47 13.06
C SER A 366 1.99 -13.83 12.38
N ARG A 367 2.31 -14.94 13.06
CA ARG A 367 2.12 -16.29 12.53
C ARG A 367 0.64 -16.65 12.50
N ALA A 368 -0.14 -16.25 13.52
CA ALA A 368 -1.59 -16.38 13.52
C ALA A 368 -2.26 -15.72 12.32
N ARG A 369 -1.82 -14.52 11.91
CA ARG A 369 -2.35 -13.87 10.69
C ARG A 369 -2.13 -14.70 9.43
N LYS A 370 -0.96 -15.33 9.31
CA LYS A 370 -0.58 -16.19 8.17
C LYS A 370 -1.27 -17.55 8.22
N SER A 371 -1.30 -18.21 9.37
CA SER A 371 -1.87 -19.56 9.54
C SER A 371 -3.39 -19.55 9.38
N LEU A 372 -4.05 -18.47 9.83
CA LEU A 372 -5.48 -18.22 9.62
C LEU A 372 -5.79 -17.69 8.22
N GLU A 373 -4.77 -17.44 7.39
CA GLU A 373 -4.88 -16.96 6.01
C GLU A 373 -5.79 -15.72 5.92
N LEU A 374 -5.57 -14.74 6.81
CA LEU A 374 -6.50 -13.60 6.99
C LEU A 374 -6.58 -12.71 5.73
N LYS A 375 -5.43 -12.42 5.10
CA LYS A 375 -5.37 -11.59 3.88
C LYS A 375 -4.87 -12.36 2.67
N GLU A 376 -3.92 -13.27 2.88
CA GLU A 376 -3.28 -14.07 1.84
C GLU A 376 -3.23 -15.54 2.27
N THR A 377 -3.20 -16.42 1.27
CA THR A 377 -3.05 -17.87 1.47
C THR A 377 -1.62 -18.25 1.85
N TYR A 378 -1.47 -19.28 2.67
CA TYR A 378 -0.18 -19.67 3.25
C TYR A 378 0.81 -20.20 2.20
N ARG A 379 0.33 -20.95 1.20
CA ARG A 379 1.17 -21.63 0.18
C ARG A 379 1.58 -20.72 -0.97
N ASP A 380 0.61 -20.00 -1.52
CA ASP A 380 0.79 -19.26 -2.78
C ASP A 380 0.92 -17.74 -2.55
N GLN A 381 0.75 -17.26 -1.31
CA GLN A 381 0.71 -15.83 -0.97
C GLN A 381 -0.29 -15.04 -1.84
N LYS A 382 -1.38 -15.72 -2.23
CA LYS A 382 -2.45 -15.12 -3.03
C LYS A 382 -3.57 -14.65 -2.14
N VAL A 383 -4.15 -13.51 -2.48
CA VAL A 383 -5.41 -13.02 -1.88
C VAL A 383 -6.55 -14.01 -2.15
N LEU A 384 -6.60 -14.61 -3.34
CA LEU A 384 -7.65 -15.58 -3.68
C LEU A 384 -7.59 -16.81 -2.76
N GLY A 385 -8.69 -17.07 -2.04
CA GLY A 385 -8.81 -18.16 -1.08
C GLY A 385 -8.60 -17.76 0.38
N SER A 386 -8.14 -16.53 0.65
CA SER A 386 -8.01 -15.99 2.01
C SER A 386 -9.36 -15.65 2.65
N LEU A 387 -9.36 -15.36 3.95
CA LEU A 387 -10.55 -14.84 4.64
C LEU A 387 -11.00 -13.50 4.03
N PHE A 388 -10.07 -12.55 3.82
CA PHE A 388 -10.37 -11.25 3.20
C PHE A 388 -11.07 -11.43 1.86
N PHE A 389 -10.56 -12.28 0.97
CA PHE A 389 -11.20 -12.53 -0.32
C PHE A 389 -12.60 -13.13 -0.19
N THR A 390 -12.79 -14.04 0.77
CA THR A 390 -14.06 -14.72 0.97
C THR A 390 -15.15 -13.77 1.48
N ILE A 391 -14.81 -12.89 2.44
CA ILE A 391 -15.79 -12.01 3.08
C ILE A 391 -15.97 -10.66 2.36
N ARG A 392 -15.02 -10.27 1.50
CA ARG A 392 -15.07 -9.01 0.75
C ARG A 392 -16.12 -9.06 -0.35
N LYS A 393 -17.24 -8.37 -0.13
CA LYS A 393 -18.31 -8.09 -1.11
C LYS A 393 -18.53 -6.57 -1.29
N THR A 394 -17.57 -5.77 -0.83
CA THR A 394 -17.51 -4.30 -0.96
C THR A 394 -17.49 -3.89 -2.42
N ILE A 395 -18.05 -2.72 -2.71
CA ILE A 395 -18.11 -2.13 -4.05
C ILE A 395 -16.99 -1.10 -4.22
N THR A 396 -16.69 -0.36 -3.17
CA THR A 396 -15.76 0.77 -3.17
C THR A 396 -14.33 0.30 -2.90
N PRO A 397 -13.31 0.89 -3.56
CA PRO A 397 -11.91 0.59 -3.23
C PRO A 397 -11.55 0.99 -1.80
N SER A 398 -12.05 2.14 -1.33
CA SER A 398 -11.84 2.68 0.01
C SER A 398 -12.51 1.84 1.10
N GLY A 399 -13.74 1.36 0.88
CA GLY A 399 -14.39 0.35 1.73
C GLY A 399 -13.65 -0.98 1.77
N SER A 400 -13.04 -1.41 0.65
CA SER A 400 -12.19 -2.61 0.62
C SER A 400 -10.93 -2.44 1.47
N ARG A 401 -10.30 -1.25 1.46
CA ARG A 401 -9.18 -0.92 2.35
C ARG A 401 -9.61 -0.89 3.81
N LEU A 402 -10.73 -0.24 4.11
CA LEU A 402 -11.27 -0.17 5.47
C LEU A 402 -11.64 -1.56 6.02
N LEU A 403 -12.15 -2.48 5.19
CA LEU A 403 -12.37 -3.88 5.57
C LEU A 403 -11.04 -4.58 5.89
N SER A 404 -10.01 -4.35 5.07
CA SER A 404 -8.66 -4.88 5.31
C SER A 404 -8.11 -4.40 6.66
N ASP A 405 -8.38 -3.15 7.03
CA ASP A 405 -8.02 -2.57 8.32
C ASP A 405 -8.83 -3.20 9.48
N TRP A 406 -10.13 -3.45 9.31
CA TRP A 406 -10.98 -4.10 10.30
C TRP A 406 -10.55 -5.54 10.58
N ILE A 407 -10.21 -6.32 9.55
CA ILE A 407 -9.66 -7.68 9.72
C ILE A 407 -8.30 -7.62 10.42
N SER A 408 -7.48 -6.62 10.11
CA SER A 408 -6.19 -6.42 10.74
C SER A 408 -6.30 -6.05 12.22
N SER A 409 -7.34 -5.30 12.60
CA SER A 409 -7.53 -4.75 13.95
C SER A 409 -8.98 -4.96 14.44
N PRO A 410 -9.41 -6.21 14.72
CA PRO A 410 -10.75 -6.46 15.23
C PRO A 410 -10.98 -5.74 16.57
N LEU A 411 -12.21 -5.34 16.88
CA LEU A 411 -12.48 -4.51 18.05
C LEU A 411 -12.50 -5.33 19.34
N CYS A 412 -12.07 -4.73 20.45
CA CYS A 412 -12.27 -5.25 21.82
C CYS A 412 -13.39 -4.51 22.56
N ASN A 413 -14.17 -3.66 21.88
CA ASN A 413 -15.25 -2.88 22.47
C ASN A 413 -16.64 -3.46 22.11
N LYS A 414 -17.30 -4.07 23.10
CA LYS A 414 -18.64 -4.66 22.95
C LYS A 414 -19.69 -3.69 22.39
N LYS A 415 -19.69 -2.42 22.81
CA LYS A 415 -20.69 -1.42 22.34
C LYS A 415 -20.52 -1.17 20.84
N MET A 416 -19.29 -0.98 20.37
CA MET A 416 -18.99 -0.73 18.95
C MET A 416 -19.26 -1.96 18.08
N ILE A 417 -18.94 -3.16 18.55
CA ILE A 417 -19.26 -4.41 17.84
C ILE A 417 -20.77 -4.57 17.69
N LYS A 418 -21.53 -4.35 18.78
CA LYS A 418 -23.00 -4.42 18.75
C LYS A 418 -23.60 -3.39 17.80
N LYS A 419 -23.04 -2.18 17.73
CA LYS A 419 -23.46 -1.15 16.76
C LYS A 419 -23.35 -1.68 15.33
N ARG A 420 -22.19 -2.21 14.94
CA ARG A 420 -21.98 -2.82 13.62
C ARG A 420 -22.96 -3.97 13.36
N LEU A 421 -23.11 -4.89 14.31
CA LEU A 421 -24.04 -6.02 14.17
C LEU A 421 -25.50 -5.60 13.98
N ASN A 422 -25.95 -4.53 14.64
CA ASN A 422 -27.30 -4.00 14.48
C ASN A 422 -27.50 -3.38 13.09
N LEU A 423 -26.51 -2.66 12.57
CA LEU A 423 -26.57 -2.12 11.22
C LEU A 423 -26.55 -3.23 10.16
N VAL A 424 -25.70 -4.26 10.33
CA VAL A 424 -25.71 -5.45 9.46
C VAL A 424 -27.09 -6.11 9.48
N GLU A 425 -27.72 -6.24 10.66
CA GLU A 425 -29.07 -6.79 10.78
C GLU A 425 -30.12 -5.95 10.05
N CYS A 426 -30.03 -4.62 10.12
CA CYS A 426 -30.91 -3.70 9.41
C CYS A 426 -30.86 -3.95 7.89
N PHE A 427 -29.65 -3.95 7.32
CA PHE A 427 -29.42 -4.26 5.91
C PHE A 427 -29.79 -5.69 5.54
N TYR A 428 -29.58 -6.65 6.44
CA TYR A 428 -29.97 -8.04 6.24
C TYR A 428 -31.49 -8.17 6.10
N LYS A 429 -32.28 -7.48 6.94
CA LYS A 429 -33.75 -7.56 6.91
C LYS A 429 -34.40 -6.75 5.78
N ARG A 430 -33.81 -5.62 5.35
CA ARG A 430 -34.40 -4.69 4.38
C ARG A 430 -33.84 -4.90 2.96
N ASN A 431 -34.37 -5.86 2.19
CA ASN A 431 -33.93 -6.11 0.81
C ASN A 431 -34.14 -4.90 -0.12
N LEU A 432 -35.30 -4.24 -0.05
CA LEU A 432 -35.63 -3.08 -0.90
C LEU A 432 -34.66 -1.91 -0.70
N LEU A 433 -34.14 -1.76 0.52
CA LEU A 433 -33.11 -0.77 0.86
C LEU A 433 -31.78 -1.07 0.14
N LEU A 434 -31.40 -2.35 0.03
CA LEU A 434 -30.20 -2.74 -0.70
C LEU A 434 -30.34 -2.48 -2.20
N ASP A 435 -31.50 -2.78 -2.77
CA ASP A 435 -31.76 -2.57 -4.20
C ASP A 435 -31.70 -1.08 -4.60
N SER A 436 -31.95 -0.17 -3.65
CA SER A 436 -31.83 1.27 -3.83
C SER A 436 -30.42 1.81 -3.59
N ILE A 437 -29.69 1.31 -2.58
CA ILE A 437 -28.32 1.77 -2.26
C ILE A 437 -27.27 1.23 -3.24
N LEU A 438 -27.37 -0.04 -3.64
CA LEU A 438 -26.31 -0.69 -4.45
C LEU A 438 -26.06 0.00 -5.80
N PRO A 439 -27.08 0.46 -6.55
CA PRO A 439 -26.86 1.25 -7.76
C PRO A 439 -26.12 2.56 -7.49
N ILE A 440 -26.42 3.23 -6.37
CA ILE A 440 -25.77 4.48 -5.95
C ILE A 440 -24.30 4.22 -5.64
N LEU A 441 -23.99 3.23 -4.80
CA LEU A 441 -22.60 2.84 -4.50
C LEU A 441 -21.83 2.42 -5.75
N ARG A 442 -22.47 1.75 -6.71
CA ARG A 442 -21.81 1.37 -7.97
C ARG A 442 -21.53 2.55 -8.89
N LYS A 443 -22.38 3.58 -8.84
CA LYS A 443 -22.25 4.79 -9.67
C LYS A 443 -21.21 5.74 -9.07
N TYR A 444 -21.31 6.04 -7.78
CA TYR A 444 -20.53 7.08 -7.09
C TYR A 444 -19.40 6.54 -6.20
N GLY A 445 -19.56 5.33 -5.64
CA GLY A 445 -18.57 4.73 -4.73
C GLY A 445 -17.34 4.12 -5.42
N ARG A 446 -17.26 4.17 -6.76
CA ARG A 446 -16.04 3.74 -7.48
C ARG A 446 -14.89 4.73 -7.34
N THR A 447 -15.21 5.96 -6.96
CA THR A 447 -14.24 7.03 -6.83
C THR A 447 -13.71 7.12 -5.41
N ASP A 448 -12.39 7.19 -5.33
CA ASP A 448 -11.67 7.26 -4.07
C ASP A 448 -11.47 8.72 -3.66
N ILE A 449 -12.49 9.30 -3.00
CA ILE A 449 -12.50 10.71 -2.57
C ILE A 449 -11.22 11.07 -1.82
N SER A 450 -10.77 10.19 -0.91
CA SER A 450 -9.55 10.40 -0.13
C SER A 450 -8.32 10.58 -1.03
N ARG A 451 -8.13 9.71 -2.03
CA ARG A 451 -7.00 9.81 -2.97
C ARG A 451 -7.12 10.98 -3.94
N ILE A 452 -8.33 11.33 -4.36
CA ILE A 452 -8.53 12.48 -5.24
C ILE A 452 -8.21 13.79 -4.52
N LEU A 453 -8.64 13.96 -3.26
CA LEU A 453 -8.31 15.16 -2.48
C LEU A 453 -6.79 15.33 -2.37
N VAL A 454 -6.06 14.24 -2.16
CA VAL A 454 -4.60 14.24 -2.16
C VAL A 454 -4.03 14.63 -3.52
N ASN A 455 -4.53 14.04 -4.61
CA ASN A 455 -4.12 14.45 -5.95
C ASN A 455 -4.37 15.95 -6.19
N LEU A 456 -5.50 16.49 -5.74
CA LEU A 456 -5.80 17.93 -5.84
C LEU A 456 -4.79 18.79 -5.08
N THR A 457 -4.23 18.33 -3.96
CA THR A 457 -3.15 19.06 -3.27
C THR A 457 -1.84 19.09 -4.09
N PHE A 458 -1.52 18.02 -4.81
CA PHE A 458 -0.22 17.86 -5.47
C PHE A 458 -0.13 18.44 -6.89
N PHE A 459 -1.24 18.61 -7.62
CA PHE A 459 -1.21 19.18 -8.97
C PHE A 459 -1.17 20.72 -8.96
N SER A 460 0.02 21.32 -8.85
CA SER A 460 0.24 22.77 -9.00
C SER A 460 0.46 23.23 -10.46
N ASN A 461 0.94 22.35 -11.33
CA ASN A 461 1.35 22.70 -12.71
C ASN A 461 0.51 22.08 -13.83
N GLY A 462 -0.46 21.23 -13.52
CA GLY A 462 -1.29 20.55 -14.52
C GLY A 462 -2.57 19.99 -13.93
N LEU A 463 -3.41 20.86 -13.35
CA LEU A 463 -4.78 20.49 -12.97
C LEU A 463 -5.49 19.93 -14.21
N ASP A 464 -5.63 18.61 -14.27
CA ASP A 464 -6.45 17.95 -15.29
C ASP A 464 -7.90 18.17 -14.88
N GLY A 465 -8.63 18.99 -15.65
CA GLY A 465 -10.05 19.24 -15.43
C GLY A 465 -10.88 17.96 -15.32
N LYS A 466 -10.37 16.82 -15.83
CA LYS A 466 -10.97 15.50 -15.61
C LYS A 466 -11.00 15.06 -14.14
N VAL A 467 -9.99 15.39 -13.35
CA VAL A 467 -9.91 15.00 -11.93
C VAL A 467 -10.94 15.78 -11.12
N LEU A 468 -11.03 17.11 -11.34
CA LEU A 468 -12.06 17.96 -10.76
C LEU A 468 -13.46 17.54 -11.19
N LYS A 469 -13.64 17.18 -12.47
CA LYS A 469 -14.92 16.69 -12.97
C LYS A 469 -15.32 15.37 -12.31
N SER A 470 -14.40 14.40 -12.18
CA SER A 470 -14.69 13.17 -11.44
C SER A 470 -15.17 13.51 -10.04
N LEU A 471 -14.42 14.34 -9.30
CA LEU A 471 -14.81 14.77 -7.97
C LEU A 471 -16.21 15.41 -7.93
N ILE A 472 -16.57 16.26 -8.90
CA ILE A 472 -17.89 16.90 -8.97
C ILE A 472 -19.00 15.88 -9.30
N ASP A 473 -18.77 15.00 -10.28
CA ASP A 473 -19.71 13.94 -10.64
C ASP A 473 -19.95 12.99 -9.44
N ASP A 474 -18.95 12.84 -8.56
CA ASP A 474 -18.97 11.94 -7.41
C ASP A 474 -19.49 12.58 -6.10
N ILE A 475 -19.29 13.89 -5.91
CA ILE A 475 -19.85 14.66 -4.77
C ILE A 475 -21.36 14.86 -4.90
N GLN A 476 -21.93 14.67 -6.10
CA GLN A 476 -23.38 14.56 -6.28
C GLN A 476 -23.90 13.23 -5.71
N ILE A 477 -23.73 13.07 -4.40
CA ILE A 477 -24.50 12.13 -3.61
C ILE A 477 -25.96 12.54 -3.81
N PRO A 478 -26.82 11.66 -4.36
CA PRO A 478 -28.23 11.97 -4.51
C PRO A 478 -28.80 12.38 -3.15
N GLU A 479 -29.67 13.39 -3.08
CA GLU A 479 -30.42 13.75 -1.85
C GLU A 479 -31.06 12.50 -1.22
N ASN A 480 -31.56 11.60 -2.06
CA ASN A 480 -32.08 10.28 -1.66
C ASN A 480 -31.11 9.41 -0.87
N LEU A 481 -29.78 9.56 -0.98
CA LEU A 481 -28.81 8.84 -0.15
C LEU A 481 -28.59 9.55 1.19
N VAL A 482 -28.64 10.89 1.21
CA VAL A 482 -28.55 11.67 2.46
C VAL A 482 -29.79 11.41 3.31
N GLU A 483 -30.99 11.51 2.74
CA GLU A 483 -32.25 11.17 3.41
C GLU A 483 -32.26 9.71 3.90
N LEU A 484 -31.64 8.80 3.15
CA LEU A 484 -31.56 7.38 3.52
C LEU A 484 -30.50 7.12 4.59
N ILE A 485 -29.39 7.85 4.57
CA ILE A 485 -28.39 7.83 5.64
C ILE A 485 -29.00 8.43 6.90
N GLU A 486 -29.78 9.51 6.79
CA GLU A 486 -30.55 10.08 7.88
C GLU A 486 -31.58 9.08 8.39
N GLU A 487 -32.32 8.37 7.53
CA GLU A 487 -33.23 7.28 7.96
C GLU A 487 -32.46 6.15 8.67
N ILE A 488 -31.25 5.80 8.22
CA ILE A 488 -30.39 4.80 8.88
C ILE A 488 -29.86 5.31 10.23
N ILE A 489 -29.47 6.59 10.30
CA ILE A 489 -29.03 7.27 11.53
C ILE A 489 -30.20 7.39 12.51
N ASP A 490 -31.41 7.62 12.01
CA ASP A 490 -32.63 7.71 12.81
C ASP A 490 -33.14 6.33 13.23
N VAL A 491 -32.85 5.27 12.47
CA VAL A 491 -32.93 3.89 12.96
C VAL A 491 -31.92 3.67 14.11
N ASP A 492 -30.72 4.24 14.04
CA ASP A 492 -29.72 4.24 15.13
C ASP A 492 -30.25 5.01 16.36
N SER A 493 -31.02 6.08 16.16
CA SER A 493 -31.71 6.87 17.22
C SER A 493 -32.90 6.09 17.83
N LEU A 494 -33.67 5.37 17.02
CA LEU A 494 -34.77 4.50 17.42
C LEU A 494 -34.30 3.25 18.20
N ILE A 495 -33.12 2.73 17.86
CA ILE A 495 -32.48 1.64 18.63
C ILE A 495 -32.02 2.17 20.00
N LYS A 496 -31.58 3.43 20.10
CA LYS A 496 -31.27 4.05 21.40
C LYS A 496 -32.53 4.20 22.26
N THR A 497 -33.65 4.67 21.71
CA THR A 497 -34.92 4.81 22.46
C THR A 497 -35.47 3.47 22.95
N LYS A 498 -35.44 2.41 22.14
CA LYS A 498 -35.84 1.06 22.58
C LYS A 498 -34.91 0.44 23.62
N GLN A 499 -33.61 0.71 23.57
CA GLN A 499 -32.67 0.22 24.59
C GLN A 499 -32.76 0.98 25.93
N ILE A 500 -33.27 2.21 25.93
CA ILE A 500 -33.52 2.99 27.16
C ILE A 500 -34.78 2.46 27.86
N GLU A 501 -35.81 2.04 27.12
CA GLU A 501 -37.02 1.43 27.69
C GLU A 501 -36.74 0.04 28.34
N GLU A 502 -35.75 -0.71 27.86
CA GLU A 502 -35.35 -2.01 28.44
C GLU A 502 -34.32 -1.91 29.58
N LYS A 503 -33.76 -0.72 29.86
CA LYS A 503 -32.70 -0.52 30.87
C LYS A 503 -33.12 0.19 32.15
N ASN A 504 -34.38 0.58 32.29
CA ASN A 504 -34.88 1.16 33.54
C ASN A 504 -35.22 0.07 34.57
N GLN A 505 -34.19 -0.66 35.00
CA GLN A 505 -34.07 -1.28 36.32
C GLN A 505 -32.59 -1.58 36.60
N ASN A 506 -32.04 -0.78 37.52
CA ASN A 506 -30.78 -0.94 38.25
C ASN A 506 -29.51 -0.26 37.70
N ASP A 507 -29.12 0.72 38.51
CA ASP A 507 -27.79 1.18 38.90
C ASP A 507 -27.01 2.17 38.00
N SER A 508 -27.02 3.39 38.56
CA SER A 508 -26.08 4.50 38.46
C SER A 508 -24.62 4.06 38.39
N PHE A 509 -23.94 4.40 37.29
CA PHE A 509 -22.53 4.84 37.26
C PHE A 509 -22.13 5.17 35.81
N ILE A 510 -22.63 6.27 35.25
CA ILE A 510 -22.02 6.98 34.10
C ILE A 510 -22.37 8.47 34.24
N GLU A 511 -21.66 9.18 35.10
CA GLU A 511 -21.44 10.62 34.97
C GLU A 511 -19.96 10.78 34.66
N GLU A 512 -19.63 11.12 33.41
CA GLU A 512 -18.40 11.84 32.97
C GLU A 512 -18.19 11.87 31.44
N THR A 513 -19.17 11.48 30.62
CA THR A 513 -19.09 11.65 29.14
C THR A 513 -20.16 12.54 28.53
N ASP A 514 -20.91 13.29 29.33
CA ASP A 514 -21.99 14.17 28.85
C ASP A 514 -21.61 15.66 28.71
N ASN A 515 -20.34 16.03 28.89
CA ASN A 515 -19.90 17.43 28.75
C ASN A 515 -19.35 17.81 27.36
N TYR A 516 -19.83 17.19 26.27
CA TYR A 516 -19.50 17.65 24.90
C TYR A 516 -20.69 17.74 23.93
N ILE A 517 -21.93 17.72 24.42
CA ILE A 517 -23.13 17.90 23.57
C ILE A 517 -24.14 18.86 24.22
N GLU A 518 -23.68 20.05 24.59
CA GLU A 518 -24.56 21.23 24.74
C GLU A 518 -23.75 22.46 24.29
N ASN A 519 -23.82 22.77 22.99
CA ASN A 519 -23.69 24.12 22.40
C ASN A 519 -23.67 24.07 20.85
N GLU A 520 -24.62 23.39 20.20
CA GLU A 520 -24.84 23.54 18.74
C GLU A 520 -26.25 24.02 18.37
N ASN A 521 -27.10 24.36 19.34
CA ASN A 521 -28.46 24.85 19.08
C ASN A 521 -28.56 26.37 18.79
N GLU A 522 -27.44 27.07 18.54
CA GLU A 522 -27.47 28.42 17.96
C GLU A 522 -27.15 28.46 16.46
N SER A 523 -26.88 27.31 15.83
CA SER A 523 -26.63 27.21 14.38
C SER A 523 -27.89 26.87 13.57
N GLU A 524 -28.93 26.33 14.21
CA GLU A 524 -30.14 25.82 13.52
C GLU A 524 -31.06 26.92 12.97
N ASN A 525 -30.89 28.19 13.37
CA ASN A 525 -31.68 29.32 12.83
C ASN A 525 -30.96 30.13 11.73
N LYS A 526 -29.82 29.65 11.20
CA LYS A 526 -29.19 30.25 10.01
C LYS A 526 -29.25 29.37 8.75
N ILE A 527 -29.46 28.07 8.89
CA ILE A 527 -29.50 27.17 7.72
C ILE A 527 -30.84 27.28 6.95
N GLN A 528 -31.91 27.79 7.58
CA GLN A 528 -33.20 27.96 6.91
C GLN A 528 -33.34 29.26 6.08
N ASN A 529 -32.37 30.18 6.15
CA ASN A 529 -32.36 31.42 5.38
C ASN A 529 -31.32 31.46 4.24
N ASP A 530 -30.53 30.40 4.04
CA ASP A 530 -29.54 30.31 2.95
C ASP A 530 -30.00 29.40 1.77
N ILE A 531 -31.32 29.22 1.62
CA ILE A 531 -31.94 28.47 0.51
C ILE A 531 -31.78 29.19 -0.86
N GLU A 532 -31.18 30.38 -0.91
CA GLU A 532 -30.86 31.06 -2.19
C GLU A 532 -29.53 30.60 -2.85
N THR A 533 -28.79 29.66 -2.25
CA THR A 533 -27.50 29.17 -2.81
C THR A 533 -27.59 27.96 -3.74
N GLU A 534 -28.79 27.40 -3.97
CA GLU A 534 -29.02 26.25 -4.87
C GLU A 534 -28.68 26.54 -6.36
N ASN A 535 -28.62 27.82 -6.75
CA ASN A 535 -28.33 28.19 -8.13
C ASN A 535 -26.83 28.20 -8.49
N GLU A 536 -25.88 28.18 -7.55
CA GLU A 536 -24.45 28.25 -7.89
C GLU A 536 -23.80 26.88 -8.14
N TYR A 537 -24.20 25.84 -7.40
CA TYR A 537 -23.60 24.50 -7.49
C TYR A 537 -24.12 23.68 -8.69
N SER A 538 -25.39 23.85 -9.05
CA SER A 538 -26.01 23.29 -10.26
C SER A 538 -25.36 23.82 -11.55
N ASN A 539 -24.93 25.09 -11.54
CA ASN A 539 -24.26 25.71 -12.67
C ASN A 539 -22.88 25.10 -12.96
N LEU A 540 -22.10 24.72 -11.93
CA LEU A 540 -20.76 24.10 -12.05
C LEU A 540 -20.73 22.84 -12.93
N GLN A 541 -21.74 21.97 -12.80
CA GLN A 541 -21.83 20.71 -13.56
C GLN A 541 -22.08 20.95 -15.06
N THR A 542 -22.92 21.95 -15.39
CA THR A 542 -23.15 22.35 -16.77
C THR A 542 -21.98 23.13 -17.37
N GLY A 543 -20.87 23.33 -16.64
CA GLY A 543 -19.69 24.10 -17.04
C GLY A 543 -18.45 23.29 -17.47
N LEU A 544 -18.36 21.99 -17.21
CA LEU A 544 -17.10 21.21 -17.36
C LEU A 544 -17.03 20.31 -18.61
N GLU A 545 -17.82 20.59 -19.65
CA GLU A 545 -17.76 19.85 -20.93
C GLU A 545 -17.84 20.71 -22.19
N ALA A 546 -16.82 20.66 -23.04
CA ALA A 546 -17.04 20.87 -24.48
C ALA A 546 -16.13 19.95 -25.31
N LYS A 547 -16.72 18.87 -25.85
CA LYS A 547 -16.28 18.35 -27.15
C LYS A 547 -16.92 19.26 -28.20
N LEU A 548 -16.13 20.11 -28.86
CA LEU A 548 -16.53 20.59 -30.18
C LEU A 548 -16.61 19.36 -31.09
N GLY A 549 -17.77 19.17 -31.73
CA GLY A 549 -18.01 18.02 -32.59
C GLY A 549 -16.92 17.86 -33.64
N LYS A 550 -16.64 16.60 -34.01
CA LYS A 550 -15.85 16.29 -35.19
C LYS A 550 -16.49 16.98 -36.39
N ASN A 551 -15.86 18.03 -36.90
CA ASN A 551 -16.03 18.40 -38.30
C ASN A 551 -15.01 17.56 -39.08
N ASP A 552 -15.49 16.70 -39.97
CA ASP A 552 -14.70 15.78 -40.82
C ASP A 552 -13.80 16.50 -41.86
N ASN A 553 -13.50 17.79 -41.65
CA ASN A 553 -12.81 18.66 -42.61
C ASN A 553 -11.36 19.00 -42.23
N GLY A 554 -10.73 18.26 -41.31
CA GLY A 554 -9.29 18.41 -41.03
C GLY A 554 -8.86 19.77 -40.46
N ASP A 555 -9.79 20.53 -39.87
CA ASP A 555 -9.46 21.81 -39.21
C ASP A 555 -8.80 21.54 -37.86
N GLN A 556 -7.50 21.79 -37.72
CA GLN A 556 -6.75 21.51 -36.49
C GLN A 556 -7.19 22.40 -35.31
N PHE A 557 -7.96 23.48 -35.53
CA PHE A 557 -8.55 24.30 -34.47
C PHE A 557 -9.85 23.73 -33.88
N SER A 558 -10.53 22.77 -34.55
CA SER A 558 -11.74 22.13 -33.99
C SER A 558 -11.45 21.23 -32.79
N ASN A 559 -10.18 20.91 -32.55
CA ASN A 559 -9.70 20.10 -31.43
C ASN A 559 -9.23 20.94 -30.23
N LEU A 560 -9.54 22.25 -30.19
CA LEU A 560 -9.32 23.05 -28.98
C LEU A 560 -10.24 22.53 -27.86
N LEU A 561 -9.65 21.71 -26.99
CA LEU A 561 -10.27 21.22 -25.77
C LEU A 561 -10.28 22.35 -24.74
N TRP A 562 -11.47 22.81 -24.38
CA TRP A 562 -11.70 23.74 -23.25
C TRP A 562 -12.00 22.91 -22.01
N ILE A 563 -11.47 23.32 -20.87
CA ILE A 563 -11.79 22.70 -19.58
C ILE A 563 -13.08 23.31 -19.03
N ILE A 564 -13.26 24.62 -19.22
CA ILE A 564 -14.43 25.39 -18.76
C ILE A 564 -15.28 25.79 -19.98
N LYS A 565 -16.60 25.64 -19.89
CA LYS A 565 -17.52 25.95 -20.98
C LYS A 565 -17.56 27.46 -21.25
N PRO A 566 -17.50 27.89 -22.52
CA PRO A 566 -17.62 29.31 -22.90
C PRO A 566 -18.91 29.99 -22.44
N ASN A 567 -19.97 29.19 -22.22
CA ASN A 567 -21.31 29.65 -21.91
C ASN A 567 -21.57 29.74 -20.39
N PHE A 568 -20.55 29.47 -19.57
CA PHE A 568 -20.70 29.49 -18.12
C PHE A 568 -20.90 30.93 -17.64
N LYS A 569 -22.12 31.26 -17.19
CA LYS A 569 -22.47 32.58 -16.68
C LYS A 569 -22.16 32.66 -15.19
N ASN A 570 -21.09 33.37 -14.85
CA ASN A 570 -20.77 33.77 -13.49
C ASN A 570 -20.09 35.14 -13.56
N GLU A 571 -20.46 36.07 -12.67
CA GLU A 571 -19.87 37.42 -12.63
C GLU A 571 -18.34 37.39 -12.48
N LYS A 572 -17.82 36.40 -11.74
CA LYS A 572 -16.38 36.15 -11.57
C LYS A 572 -15.67 35.69 -12.85
N LEU A 573 -16.41 35.21 -13.86
CA LEU A 573 -15.87 34.60 -15.10
C LEU A 573 -16.04 35.45 -16.36
N SER A 574 -16.43 36.71 -16.17
CA SER A 574 -16.60 37.72 -17.23
C SER A 574 -15.40 37.82 -18.18
N LYS A 575 -14.17 37.75 -17.65
CA LYS A 575 -12.93 37.81 -18.42
C LYS A 575 -12.72 36.60 -19.35
N LEU A 576 -13.02 35.39 -18.88
CA LEU A 576 -12.93 34.17 -19.69
C LEU A 576 -13.95 34.21 -20.84
N SER A 577 -15.18 34.67 -20.56
CA SER A 577 -16.22 34.85 -21.57
C SER A 577 -15.80 35.85 -22.66
N GLU A 578 -15.20 36.99 -22.27
CA GLU A 578 -14.66 37.98 -23.20
C GLU A 578 -13.57 37.39 -24.12
N LEU A 579 -12.69 36.54 -23.57
CA LEU A 579 -11.64 35.86 -24.33
C LEU A 579 -12.22 34.84 -25.32
N HIS A 580 -13.26 34.10 -24.96
CA HIS A 580 -13.96 33.19 -25.87
C HIS A 580 -14.66 33.92 -27.02
N GLU A 581 -15.31 35.05 -26.74
CA GLU A 581 -15.91 35.89 -27.80
C GLU A 581 -14.84 36.47 -28.73
N LYS A 582 -13.71 36.94 -28.19
CA LYS A 582 -12.55 37.38 -28.99
C LYS A 582 -12.02 36.25 -29.87
N LEU A 583 -11.93 35.03 -29.35
CA LEU A 583 -11.49 33.87 -30.12
C LEU A 583 -12.48 33.56 -31.24
N LYS A 584 -13.77 33.51 -30.96
CA LYS A 584 -14.85 33.26 -31.94
C LYS A 584 -14.79 34.28 -33.08
N LEU A 585 -14.60 35.55 -32.75
CA LEU A 585 -14.42 36.61 -33.75
C LEU A 585 -13.18 36.40 -34.62
N MET A 586 -12.07 35.94 -34.04
CA MET A 586 -10.84 35.63 -34.80
C MET A 586 -10.97 34.36 -35.66
N LEU A 587 -11.69 33.34 -35.18
CA LEU A 587 -11.99 32.13 -35.96
C LEU A 587 -12.90 32.45 -37.15
N ASN A 588 -13.91 33.31 -36.97
CA ASN A 588 -14.75 33.79 -38.09
C ASN A 588 -13.90 34.54 -39.13
N LYS A 589 -12.98 35.42 -38.70
CA LYS A 589 -12.06 36.11 -39.61
C LYS A 589 -11.11 35.16 -40.33
N LYS A 590 -10.65 34.09 -39.67
CA LYS A 590 -9.88 32.99 -40.30
C LYS A 590 -10.71 32.33 -41.40
N ASP A 591 -11.97 32.00 -41.12
CA ASP A 591 -12.86 31.33 -42.07
C ASP A 591 -13.24 32.23 -43.26
N GLU A 592 -13.49 33.52 -43.02
CA GLU A 592 -13.70 34.52 -44.07
C GLU A 592 -12.49 34.64 -45.01
N LEU A 593 -11.28 34.73 -44.44
CA LEU A 593 -10.06 34.75 -45.23
C LEU A 593 -9.83 33.43 -45.95
N PHE A 594 -10.10 32.28 -45.31
CA PHE A 594 -9.99 30.99 -45.96
C PHE A 594 -10.97 30.87 -47.15
N PHE A 595 -12.20 31.35 -46.98
CA PHE A 595 -13.18 31.39 -48.06
C PHE A 595 -12.70 32.29 -49.21
N LYS A 596 -12.16 33.47 -48.88
CA LYS A 596 -11.50 34.37 -49.86
C LYS A 596 -10.38 33.65 -50.62
N TYR A 597 -9.50 32.91 -49.94
CA TYR A 597 -8.40 32.19 -50.59
C TYR A 597 -8.84 30.96 -51.37
N SER A 598 -9.83 30.21 -50.89
CA SER A 598 -10.31 28.97 -51.51
C SER A 598 -11.14 29.23 -52.78
N ASN A 599 -11.92 30.32 -52.83
CA ASN A 599 -12.63 30.74 -54.04
C ASN A 599 -11.69 31.07 -55.21
N LEU A 600 -10.43 31.43 -54.93
CA LEU A 600 -9.43 31.70 -55.98
C LEU A 600 -9.02 30.46 -56.76
N LYS A 601 -9.26 29.25 -56.22
CA LYS A 601 -9.07 28.01 -56.98
C LYS A 601 -9.83 28.06 -58.32
N HIS A 602 -10.98 28.74 -58.36
CA HIS A 602 -11.78 28.89 -59.58
C HIS A 602 -11.17 29.85 -60.60
N ASN A 603 -10.27 30.75 -60.17
CA ASN A 603 -9.64 31.74 -61.03
C ASN A 603 -8.33 31.25 -61.67
N TYR A 604 -7.81 30.09 -61.26
CA TYR A 604 -6.54 29.53 -61.75
C TYR A 604 -6.64 28.02 -61.98
N GLU A 605 -6.68 27.58 -63.25
CA GLU A 605 -6.71 26.15 -63.65
C GLU A 605 -5.48 25.34 -63.17
N ASN A 606 -4.43 26.04 -62.77
CA ASN A 606 -3.13 25.51 -62.37
C ASN A 606 -3.10 24.97 -60.92
N ILE A 607 -4.11 25.30 -60.10
CA ILE A 607 -4.20 24.94 -58.67
C ILE A 607 -5.17 23.77 -58.47
N LYS A 608 -4.66 22.64 -57.97
CA LYS A 608 -5.46 21.44 -57.71
C LYS A 608 -6.32 21.57 -56.45
N LYS A 609 -5.70 22.03 -55.36
CA LYS A 609 -6.29 22.12 -54.02
C LYS A 609 -5.50 23.14 -53.21
N ILE A 610 -6.19 23.83 -52.30
CA ILE A 610 -5.58 24.64 -51.25
C ILE A 610 -6.01 24.02 -49.93
N GLU A 611 -5.06 23.77 -49.03
CA GLU A 611 -5.29 23.26 -47.67
C GLU A 611 -4.61 24.16 -46.65
N ILE A 612 -5.09 24.12 -45.42
CA ILE A 612 -4.47 24.79 -44.27
C ILE A 612 -3.66 23.76 -43.50
N LYS A 613 -2.46 24.14 -43.05
CA LYS A 613 -1.68 23.35 -42.11
C LYS A 613 -1.07 24.24 -41.01
N ILE A 614 -1.17 23.82 -39.75
CA ILE A 614 -0.54 24.49 -38.60
C ILE A 614 0.85 23.88 -38.40
N GLU A 615 1.88 24.71 -38.19
CA GLU A 615 3.18 24.28 -37.69
C GLU A 615 3.56 25.01 -36.40
N GLU A 616 4.49 24.42 -35.63
CA GLU A 616 4.87 24.89 -34.29
C GLU A 616 5.58 26.26 -34.31
N ASP A 617 6.38 26.55 -35.34
CA ASP A 617 7.16 27.80 -35.46
C ASP A 617 6.45 28.89 -36.28
N LEU A 618 5.51 28.50 -37.16
CA LEU A 618 4.70 29.39 -38.00
C LEU A 618 3.23 28.95 -37.89
N PRO A 619 2.38 29.73 -37.19
CA PRO A 619 1.11 29.24 -36.66
C PRO A 619 0.18 28.59 -37.68
N ILE A 620 0.11 29.11 -38.91
CA ILE A 620 -0.83 28.65 -39.92
C ILE A 620 -0.25 28.95 -41.30
N VAL A 621 -0.12 27.93 -42.16
CA VAL A 621 0.46 28.02 -43.50
C VAL A 621 -0.55 27.55 -44.55
N LEU A 622 -0.60 28.25 -45.69
CA LEU A 622 -1.42 27.89 -46.85
C LEU A 622 -0.65 26.92 -47.74
N MET A 623 -1.12 25.67 -47.82
CA MET A 623 -0.55 24.64 -48.68
C MET A 623 -1.28 24.58 -50.01
N VAL A 624 -0.59 24.93 -51.09
CA VAL A 624 -1.10 24.95 -52.46
C VAL A 624 -0.60 23.72 -53.21
N PHE A 625 -1.51 22.86 -53.67
CA PHE A 625 -1.21 21.70 -54.49
C PHE A 625 -1.20 22.07 -55.97
N LYS A 626 -0.10 21.76 -56.65
CA LYS A 626 0.03 22.00 -58.09
C LYS A 626 -0.52 20.85 -58.94
N ASN A 627 -1.01 21.16 -60.14
CA ASN A 627 -1.29 20.14 -61.15
C ASN A 627 0.03 19.58 -61.74
N ARG A 628 0.07 18.26 -62.02
CA ARG A 628 1.30 17.53 -62.41
C ARG A 628 1.99 18.03 -63.71
N LYS A 629 1.32 18.86 -64.52
CA LYS A 629 1.77 19.28 -65.86
C LYS A 629 2.49 20.64 -65.91
N ILE A 630 2.74 21.31 -64.78
CA ILE A 630 3.18 22.72 -64.75
C ILE A 630 4.55 22.87 -64.06
N SER A 631 5.41 23.76 -64.59
CA SER A 631 6.72 24.08 -64.04
C SER A 631 6.62 24.97 -62.78
N THR A 632 7.57 24.78 -61.86
CA THR A 632 7.57 25.38 -60.51
C THR A 632 7.68 26.91 -60.54
N SER A 633 8.31 27.47 -61.57
CA SER A 633 8.55 28.92 -61.75
C SER A 633 7.32 29.67 -62.27
N SER A 634 6.46 29.04 -63.08
CA SER A 634 5.23 29.66 -63.61
C SER A 634 4.19 29.90 -62.51
N LEU A 635 4.07 28.97 -61.56
CA LEU A 635 3.13 29.08 -60.44
C LEU A 635 3.55 30.16 -59.43
N GLU A 636 4.85 30.34 -59.22
CA GLU A 636 5.41 31.42 -58.38
C GLU A 636 5.17 32.80 -59.00
N PHE A 637 5.35 32.92 -60.32
CA PHE A 637 5.12 34.18 -61.05
C PHE A 637 3.64 34.61 -61.07
N GLU A 638 2.70 33.67 -61.14
CA GLU A 638 1.26 33.97 -61.08
C GLU A 638 0.79 34.37 -59.67
N LEU A 639 1.29 33.71 -58.63
CA LEU A 639 0.87 33.95 -57.24
C LEU A 639 1.46 35.24 -56.62
N THR A 640 2.50 35.83 -57.23
CA THR A 640 3.19 37.03 -56.73
C THR A 640 2.73 38.35 -57.40
N LYS A 641 1.79 38.31 -58.37
CA LYS A 641 1.34 39.52 -59.09
C LYS A 641 0.08 40.18 -58.49
N LYS A 642 0.21 41.48 -58.22
CA LYS A 642 -0.75 42.59 -57.96
C LYS A 642 -1.96 42.42 -57.01
N GLU A 643 -2.56 41.26 -56.83
CA GLU A 643 -3.69 41.08 -55.88
C GLU A 643 -3.32 40.30 -54.62
N PHE A 644 -2.30 39.44 -54.70
CA PHE A 644 -1.83 38.62 -53.59
C PHE A 644 -0.42 39.03 -53.20
N LYS A 645 -0.33 39.80 -52.13
CA LYS A 645 0.91 39.95 -51.35
C LYS A 645 1.21 38.63 -50.60
N MET A 646 1.35 37.52 -51.33
CA MET A 646 1.90 36.27 -50.82
C MET A 646 3.41 36.46 -50.71
N GLU A 647 3.81 37.16 -49.66
CA GLU A 647 5.14 37.78 -49.53
C GLU A 647 6.26 36.76 -49.35
N HIS A 648 5.95 35.58 -48.76
CA HIS A 648 6.99 34.61 -48.39
C HIS A 648 6.60 33.16 -48.65
N LEU A 649 7.41 32.47 -49.47
CA LEU A 649 7.42 31.02 -49.62
C LEU A 649 8.12 30.40 -48.41
N VAL A 650 7.42 29.54 -47.67
CA VAL A 650 7.90 28.94 -46.42
C VAL A 650 8.61 27.61 -46.68
N LYS A 651 8.01 26.74 -47.50
CA LYS A 651 8.58 25.44 -47.90
C LYS A 651 8.19 25.12 -49.34
N ASP A 652 9.13 24.58 -50.11
CA ASP A 652 8.91 24.11 -51.48
C ASP A 652 9.04 22.58 -51.54
N PHE A 653 7.99 21.90 -51.98
CA PHE A 653 7.99 20.45 -52.19
C PHE A 653 7.58 20.12 -53.62
N LYS A 654 7.96 18.90 -54.07
CA LYS A 654 7.74 18.45 -55.44
C LYS A 654 6.30 18.55 -55.94
N LEU A 655 5.28 18.55 -55.07
CA LEU A 655 3.84 18.64 -55.43
C LEU A 655 3.06 19.74 -54.68
N THR A 656 3.67 20.38 -53.69
CA THR A 656 3.00 21.33 -52.80
C THR A 656 3.91 22.50 -52.50
N LYS A 657 3.38 23.72 -52.55
CA LYS A 657 4.06 24.94 -52.10
C LYS A 657 3.35 25.53 -50.91
N TRP A 658 4.13 26.05 -49.97
CA TRP A 658 3.63 26.55 -48.70
C TRP A 658 3.86 28.04 -48.62
N PHE A 659 2.79 28.82 -48.47
CA PHE A 659 2.84 30.28 -48.48
C PHE A 659 2.26 30.85 -47.19
N THR A 660 2.72 32.05 -46.85
CA THR A 660 2.14 32.88 -45.78
C THR A 660 1.92 34.31 -46.25
N THR A 661 0.93 34.99 -45.65
CA THR A 661 0.68 36.43 -45.82
C THR A 661 0.78 37.13 -44.47
N GLU A 662 1.12 38.42 -44.48
CA GLU A 662 1.14 39.23 -43.26
C GLU A 662 -0.23 39.23 -42.53
N GLU A 663 -1.33 39.37 -43.29
CA GLU A 663 -2.70 39.34 -42.77
C GLU A 663 -3.03 38.00 -42.08
N TRP A 664 -2.61 36.89 -42.68
CA TRP A 664 -2.84 35.54 -42.19
C TRP A 664 -1.96 35.19 -40.99
N SER A 665 -0.66 35.53 -41.03
CA SER A 665 0.26 35.37 -39.90
C SER A 665 -0.21 36.17 -38.68
N ASN A 666 -0.69 37.40 -38.88
CA ASN A 666 -1.21 38.24 -37.80
C ASN A 666 -2.44 37.63 -37.10
N ILE A 667 -3.36 37.02 -37.84
CA ILE A 667 -4.51 36.33 -37.26
C ILE A 667 -4.07 35.06 -36.52
N GLY A 668 -3.16 34.27 -37.10
CA GLY A 668 -2.61 33.08 -36.45
C GLY A 668 -1.92 33.39 -35.11
N ILE A 669 -1.07 34.43 -35.07
CA ILE A 669 -0.42 34.90 -33.84
C ILE A 669 -1.45 35.35 -32.80
N LYS A 670 -2.49 36.10 -33.21
CA LYS A 670 -3.57 36.53 -32.31
C LYS A 670 -4.37 35.34 -31.76
N ILE A 671 -4.69 34.35 -32.58
CA ILE A 671 -5.38 33.13 -32.15
C ILE A 671 -4.55 32.38 -31.12
N ILE A 672 -3.25 32.14 -31.40
CA ILE A 672 -2.36 31.46 -30.45
C ILE A 672 -2.26 32.24 -29.13
N LYS A 673 -2.15 33.56 -29.19
CA LYS A 673 -2.12 34.41 -28.00
C LYS A 673 -3.42 34.28 -27.20
N ILE A 674 -4.58 34.40 -27.83
CA ILE A 674 -5.88 34.26 -27.16
C ILE A 674 -6.05 32.87 -26.56
N VAL A 675 -5.67 31.80 -27.27
CA VAL A 675 -5.72 30.43 -26.73
C VAL A 675 -4.81 30.28 -25.52
N LYS A 676 -3.62 30.89 -25.54
CA LYS A 676 -2.71 30.91 -24.37
C LYS A 676 -3.31 31.69 -23.20
N ASP A 677 -3.93 32.84 -23.48
CA ASP A 677 -4.59 33.67 -22.47
C ASP A 677 -5.80 32.95 -21.86
N ILE A 678 -6.60 32.23 -22.66
CA ILE A 678 -7.71 31.39 -22.17
C ILE A 678 -7.18 30.29 -21.24
N LYS A 679 -6.15 29.54 -21.67
CA LYS A 679 -5.56 28.49 -20.83
C LYS A 679 -5.01 29.03 -19.50
N MET A 680 -4.45 30.23 -19.52
CA MET A 680 -3.96 30.90 -18.31
C MET A 680 -5.10 31.29 -17.38
N GLU A 681 -6.19 31.85 -17.93
CA GLU A 681 -7.38 32.20 -17.16
C GLU A 681 -8.08 30.97 -16.58
N GLU A 682 -8.29 29.92 -17.40
CA GLU A 682 -8.80 28.62 -16.93
C GLU A 682 -7.95 28.07 -15.78
N LYS A 683 -6.62 28.16 -15.87
CA LYS A 683 -5.72 27.73 -14.78
C LYS A 683 -5.99 28.52 -13.50
N LEU A 684 -6.19 29.84 -13.57
CA LEU A 684 -6.49 30.66 -12.39
C LEU A 684 -7.81 30.27 -11.74
N ILE A 685 -8.85 30.04 -12.55
CA ILE A 685 -10.16 29.63 -12.07
C ILE A 685 -10.10 28.25 -11.41
N LEU A 686 -9.39 27.30 -12.03
CA LEU A 686 -9.20 25.96 -11.47
C LEU A 686 -8.44 26.00 -10.14
N LEU A 687 -7.50 26.94 -9.96
CA LEU A 687 -6.82 27.16 -8.68
C LEU A 687 -7.77 27.72 -7.61
N GLU A 688 -8.70 28.61 -7.96
CA GLU A 688 -9.73 29.12 -7.03
C GLU A 688 -10.69 28.00 -6.61
N ILE A 689 -11.24 27.25 -7.57
CA ILE A 689 -12.12 26.09 -7.29
C ILE A 689 -11.39 25.05 -6.42
N ARG A 690 -10.13 24.74 -6.75
CA ARG A 690 -9.31 23.83 -5.94
C ARG A 690 -9.25 24.31 -4.50
N LYS A 691 -9.00 25.61 -4.26
CA LYS A 691 -8.93 26.17 -2.91
C LYS A 691 -10.26 26.00 -2.17
N GLU A 692 -11.39 26.26 -2.83
CA GLU A 692 -12.72 26.07 -2.25
C GLU A 692 -13.01 24.61 -1.90
N VAL A 693 -12.62 23.66 -2.75
CA VAL A 693 -12.76 22.22 -2.47
C VAL A 693 -11.87 21.79 -1.29
N LEU A 694 -10.62 22.26 -1.24
CA LEU A 694 -9.70 21.94 -0.16
C LEU A 694 -10.14 22.53 1.19
N LEU A 695 -10.87 23.64 1.21
CA LEU A 695 -11.48 24.17 2.44
C LEU A 695 -12.55 23.25 3.02
N LYS A 696 -13.16 22.38 2.20
CA LYS A 696 -14.17 21.40 2.62
C LYS A 696 -13.60 19.98 2.73
N SER A 697 -12.28 19.81 2.76
CA SER A 697 -11.67 18.47 2.72
C SER A 697 -12.02 17.60 3.92
N GLU A 698 -12.17 18.18 5.11
CA GLU A 698 -12.52 17.45 6.33
C GLU A 698 -13.90 16.78 6.21
N ASP A 699 -14.91 17.55 5.79
CA ASP A 699 -16.27 17.04 5.60
C ASP A 699 -16.32 15.96 4.51
N LEU A 700 -15.60 16.17 3.40
CA LEU A 700 -15.53 15.20 2.31
C LEU A 700 -14.86 13.88 2.75
N LYS A 701 -13.78 13.95 3.53
CA LYS A 701 -13.12 12.76 4.11
C LYS A 701 -14.06 12.04 5.08
N ARG A 702 -14.81 12.78 5.92
CA ARG A 702 -15.79 12.22 6.86
C ARG A 702 -16.92 11.51 6.12
N CYS A 703 -17.49 12.14 5.10
CA CYS A 703 -18.52 11.52 4.25
C CYS A 703 -17.98 10.26 3.55
N SER A 704 -16.77 10.31 3.00
CA SER A 704 -16.10 9.14 2.42
C SER A 704 -16.01 7.98 3.41
N TYR A 705 -15.61 8.24 4.66
CA TYR A 705 -15.51 7.21 5.69
C TYR A 705 -16.87 6.57 6.02
N ILE A 706 -17.93 7.38 6.10
CA ILE A 706 -19.30 6.88 6.36
C ILE A 706 -19.76 5.97 5.22
N ILE A 707 -19.53 6.39 3.97
CA ILE A 707 -19.84 5.58 2.78
C ILE A 707 -19.07 4.26 2.80
N ASP A 708 -17.78 4.29 3.15
CA ASP A 708 -16.93 3.10 3.27
C ASP A 708 -17.45 2.14 4.35
N GLU A 709 -17.86 2.67 5.51
CA GLU A 709 -18.44 1.87 6.59
C GLU A 709 -19.77 1.23 6.14
N ILE A 710 -20.65 1.99 5.49
CA ILE A 710 -21.92 1.47 4.94
C ILE A 710 -21.66 0.37 3.90
N ASP A 711 -20.69 0.55 3.00
CA ASP A 711 -20.32 -0.46 2.00
C ASP A 711 -19.88 -1.79 2.66
N ILE A 712 -19.10 -1.72 3.74
CA ILE A 712 -18.70 -2.92 4.50
C ILE A 712 -19.91 -3.59 5.17
N LEU A 713 -20.77 -2.81 5.82
CA LEU A 713 -21.93 -3.35 6.53
C LEU A 713 -22.93 -4.01 5.56
N ILE A 714 -23.15 -3.40 4.39
CA ILE A 714 -23.91 -3.98 3.28
C ILE A 714 -23.21 -5.25 2.76
N SER A 715 -21.89 -5.23 2.62
CA SER A 715 -21.09 -6.40 2.24
C SER A 715 -21.31 -7.56 3.21
N PHE A 716 -21.28 -7.33 4.53
CA PHE A 716 -21.56 -8.35 5.53
C PHE A 716 -23.01 -8.85 5.49
N ALA A 717 -23.99 -7.97 5.30
CA ALA A 717 -25.40 -8.37 5.17
C ALA A 717 -25.64 -9.26 3.95
N ARG A 718 -24.98 -8.96 2.82
CA ARG A 718 -25.03 -9.78 1.60
C ARG A 718 -24.33 -11.12 1.82
N LEU A 719 -23.16 -11.12 2.44
CA LEU A 719 -22.43 -12.34 2.80
C LEU A 719 -23.28 -13.24 3.71
N ALA A 720 -23.98 -12.65 4.67
CA ALA A 720 -24.87 -13.38 5.58
C ALA A 720 -26.02 -14.08 4.86
N LYS A 721 -26.58 -13.48 3.80
CA LYS A 721 -27.60 -14.11 2.95
C LYS A 721 -27.02 -15.23 2.08
N GLU A 722 -25.84 -14.99 1.51
CA GLU A 722 -25.18 -15.93 0.61
C GLU A 722 -24.78 -17.23 1.32
N PHE A 723 -24.22 -17.13 2.54
CA PHE A 723 -23.69 -18.27 3.29
C PHE A 723 -24.54 -18.70 4.50
N GLY A 724 -25.72 -18.09 4.69
CA GLY A 724 -26.57 -18.37 5.84
C GLY A 724 -25.85 -18.10 7.17
N LEU A 725 -25.27 -16.92 7.32
CA LEU A 725 -24.58 -16.51 8.55
C LEU A 725 -25.58 -15.97 9.58
N ILE A 726 -25.29 -16.14 10.87
CA ILE A 726 -26.15 -15.70 11.98
C ILE A 726 -25.53 -14.54 12.76
N LYS A 727 -26.38 -13.72 13.40
CA LYS A 727 -25.94 -12.66 14.31
C LYS A 727 -25.39 -13.29 15.60
N PRO A 728 -24.10 -13.12 15.94
CA PRO A 728 -23.58 -13.63 17.21
C PRO A 728 -24.06 -12.79 18.40
N GLU A 729 -24.22 -13.43 19.56
CA GLU A 729 -24.39 -12.76 20.84
C GLU A 729 -23.01 -12.40 21.42
N ILE A 730 -22.69 -11.11 21.47
CA ILE A 730 -21.41 -10.62 22.03
C ILE A 730 -21.54 -10.36 23.52
N VAL A 731 -20.69 -11.02 24.31
CA VAL A 731 -20.72 -11.00 25.77
C VAL A 731 -19.35 -10.65 26.39
N ASN A 732 -19.33 -10.26 27.67
CA ASN A 732 -18.08 -9.83 28.35
C ASN A 732 -17.38 -10.98 29.08
N GLU A 733 -18.16 -12.02 29.37
CA GLU A 733 -17.79 -13.31 29.93
C GLU A 733 -16.87 -14.05 28.95
N ASN A 734 -15.94 -14.84 29.46
CA ASN A 734 -15.00 -15.59 28.63
C ASN A 734 -15.62 -16.93 28.20
N VAL A 735 -16.68 -16.85 27.41
CA VAL A 735 -17.42 -18.00 26.89
C VAL A 735 -17.33 -18.08 25.37
N PHE A 736 -17.21 -19.28 24.83
CA PHE A 736 -17.56 -19.61 23.45
C PHE A 736 -18.63 -20.68 23.51
N ASP A 737 -19.79 -20.41 22.94
CA ASP A 737 -20.84 -21.40 22.71
C ASP A 737 -21.25 -21.28 21.25
N ILE A 738 -20.63 -22.10 20.40
CA ILE A 738 -20.77 -22.10 18.95
C ILE A 738 -21.42 -23.42 18.57
N ARG A 739 -22.57 -23.38 17.90
CA ARG A 739 -23.30 -24.55 17.41
C ARG A 739 -23.23 -24.62 15.90
N ARG A 740 -22.85 -25.79 15.39
CA ARG A 740 -22.69 -26.05 13.95
C ARG A 740 -21.84 -24.98 13.26
N GLY A 741 -20.72 -24.63 13.89
CA GLY A 741 -19.75 -23.70 13.31
C GLY A 741 -19.14 -24.25 12.01
N ARG A 742 -18.84 -23.36 11.07
CA ARG A 742 -18.25 -23.68 9.76
C ARG A 742 -17.07 -22.77 9.45
N HIS A 743 -16.07 -23.28 8.74
CA HIS A 743 -14.95 -22.46 8.28
C HIS A 743 -15.29 -21.79 6.94
N ILE A 744 -15.66 -20.50 6.97
CA ILE A 744 -16.22 -19.81 5.81
C ILE A 744 -15.37 -19.89 4.52
N SER A 745 -14.05 -19.72 4.59
CA SER A 745 -13.18 -19.80 3.40
C SER A 745 -13.09 -21.20 2.81
N VAL A 746 -13.07 -22.23 3.66
CA VAL A 746 -13.04 -23.64 3.21
C VAL A 746 -14.40 -24.04 2.68
N GLU A 747 -15.49 -23.65 3.35
CA GLU A 747 -16.86 -23.84 2.89
C GLU A 747 -17.08 -23.23 1.50
N ALA A 748 -16.69 -21.97 1.29
CA ALA A 748 -16.79 -21.31 -0.01
C ALA A 748 -16.00 -22.03 -1.13
N SER A 749 -14.86 -22.64 -0.79
CA SER A 749 -14.06 -23.44 -1.73
C SER A 749 -14.70 -24.80 -2.05
N LEU A 750 -15.27 -25.46 -1.04
CA LEU A 750 -15.96 -26.75 -1.18
C LEU A 750 -17.29 -26.63 -1.92
N GLN A 751 -18.06 -25.56 -1.70
CA GLN A 751 -19.31 -25.29 -2.41
C GLN A 751 -19.09 -25.19 -3.94
N LYS A 752 -17.96 -24.62 -4.39
CA LYS A 752 -17.60 -24.61 -5.82
C LYS A 752 -17.38 -26.00 -6.41
N LYS A 753 -17.05 -26.98 -5.56
CA LYS A 753 -16.88 -28.39 -5.92
C LYS A 753 -18.13 -29.23 -5.63
N SER A 754 -19.24 -28.59 -5.23
CA SER A 754 -20.47 -29.25 -4.77
C SER A 754 -20.23 -30.23 -3.61
N ILE A 755 -19.28 -29.92 -2.73
CA ILE A 755 -18.99 -30.69 -1.51
C ILE A 755 -19.53 -29.90 -0.31
N GLU A 756 -20.29 -30.56 0.55
CA GLU A 756 -20.80 -29.97 1.79
C GLU A 756 -19.71 -29.87 2.87
N PHE A 757 -19.72 -28.78 3.64
CA PHE A 757 -18.81 -28.60 4.78
C PHE A 757 -19.41 -29.22 6.04
N ILE A 758 -18.66 -30.06 6.74
CA ILE A 758 -19.09 -30.68 8.01
C ILE A 758 -18.94 -29.68 9.15
N SER A 759 -20.07 -29.22 9.70
CA SER A 759 -20.13 -28.26 10.80
C SER A 759 -19.79 -28.89 12.15
N ASN A 760 -19.19 -28.13 13.06
CA ASN A 760 -18.77 -28.61 14.39
C ASN A 760 -19.11 -27.62 15.51
N ASP A 761 -19.44 -28.16 16.68
CA ASP A 761 -19.72 -27.39 17.90
C ASP A 761 -18.44 -27.01 18.65
N CYS A 762 -18.50 -25.95 19.45
CA CYS A 762 -17.44 -25.57 20.40
C CYS A 762 -18.07 -24.92 21.63
N PHE A 763 -17.82 -25.51 22.81
CA PHE A 763 -18.23 -24.96 24.09
C PHE A 763 -17.02 -24.81 25.01
N LEU A 764 -16.66 -23.58 25.36
CA LEU A 764 -15.62 -23.23 26.32
C LEU A 764 -16.17 -22.14 27.24
N ASP A 765 -16.06 -22.29 28.55
CA ASP A 765 -16.50 -21.28 29.52
C ASP A 765 -15.56 -21.28 30.73
N THR A 766 -14.76 -20.22 30.85
CA THR A 766 -13.79 -20.14 31.96
C THR A 766 -14.45 -20.03 33.33
N LYS A 767 -15.73 -19.63 33.41
CA LYS A 767 -16.48 -19.57 34.67
C LYS A 767 -16.95 -20.96 35.11
N LEU A 768 -17.32 -21.81 34.16
CA LEU A 768 -17.70 -23.20 34.41
C LEU A 768 -16.49 -24.14 34.51
N GLY A 769 -15.28 -23.60 34.34
CA GLY A 769 -14.04 -24.38 34.37
C GLY A 769 -13.68 -25.01 33.02
N SER A 770 -14.58 -25.11 32.04
CA SER A 770 -14.25 -25.66 30.70
C SER A 770 -13.32 -24.71 29.92
N LEU A 771 -12.01 -24.89 30.10
CA LEU A 771 -10.96 -24.01 29.58
C LEU A 771 -10.53 -24.38 28.16
N GLY A 772 -10.52 -25.67 27.81
CA GLY A 772 -9.99 -26.07 26.51
C GLY A 772 -10.28 -27.48 26.05
N TYR A 773 -10.05 -27.72 24.76
CA TYR A 773 -10.18 -29.03 24.13
C TYR A 773 -8.81 -29.62 23.79
N ILE A 774 -8.65 -30.91 24.04
CA ILE A 774 -7.55 -31.72 23.47
C ILE A 774 -8.11 -32.58 22.34
N ILE A 775 -7.60 -32.37 21.13
CA ILE A 775 -8.13 -32.95 19.90
C ILE A 775 -7.17 -34.01 19.35
N SER A 776 -7.68 -35.23 19.20
CA SER A 776 -6.97 -36.37 18.58
C SER A 776 -7.61 -36.76 17.23
N GLY A 777 -6.93 -37.63 16.48
CA GLY A 777 -7.42 -38.19 15.22
C GLY A 777 -6.44 -38.03 14.05
N PRO A 778 -6.78 -38.55 12.87
CA PRO A 778 -5.88 -38.58 11.71
C PRO A 778 -5.57 -37.18 11.16
N ASN A 779 -4.43 -37.00 10.49
CA ASN A 779 -4.00 -35.69 9.94
C ASN A 779 -5.03 -35.08 8.97
N MET A 780 -5.66 -35.91 8.13
CA MET A 780 -6.70 -35.49 7.19
C MET A 780 -8.12 -35.43 7.80
N GLY A 781 -8.24 -35.68 9.11
CA GLY A 781 -9.50 -35.65 9.86
C GLY A 781 -10.08 -34.25 10.08
N GLY A 782 -9.39 -33.18 9.66
CA GLY A 782 -9.91 -31.82 9.74
C GLY A 782 -9.57 -31.07 11.04
N LYS A 783 -8.68 -31.61 11.89
CA LYS A 783 -8.25 -30.99 13.16
C LYS A 783 -7.81 -29.53 12.99
N SER A 784 -6.83 -29.27 12.13
CA SER A 784 -6.32 -27.91 11.89
C SER A 784 -7.39 -27.00 11.26
N THR A 785 -8.34 -27.54 10.49
CA THR A 785 -9.47 -26.77 9.96
C THR A 785 -10.42 -26.34 11.07
N TYR A 786 -10.73 -27.22 12.01
CA TYR A 786 -11.54 -26.90 13.19
C TYR A 786 -10.86 -25.85 14.08
N LEU A 787 -9.56 -25.98 14.33
CA LEU A 787 -8.80 -24.99 15.09
C LEU A 787 -8.91 -23.58 14.47
N ARG A 788 -8.64 -23.47 13.16
CA ARG A 788 -8.73 -22.20 12.42
C ARG A 788 -10.16 -21.66 12.37
N GLN A 789 -11.16 -22.54 12.26
CA GLN A 789 -12.57 -22.17 12.25
C GLN A 789 -12.96 -21.35 13.48
N ILE A 790 -12.59 -21.80 14.68
CA ILE A 790 -12.97 -21.09 15.92
C ILE A 790 -12.35 -19.70 15.99
N ALA A 791 -11.07 -19.56 15.62
CA ALA A 791 -10.42 -18.25 15.54
C ALA A 791 -11.07 -17.32 14.50
N ILE A 792 -11.40 -17.84 13.31
CA ILE A 792 -12.06 -17.05 12.26
C ILE A 792 -13.46 -16.59 12.70
N ILE A 793 -14.25 -17.46 13.33
CA ILE A 793 -15.57 -17.10 13.88
C ILE A 793 -15.42 -15.97 14.92
N CYS A 794 -14.43 -16.06 15.80
CA CYS A 794 -14.13 -15.02 16.78
C CYS A 794 -13.75 -13.68 16.11
N ILE A 795 -12.87 -13.72 15.10
CA ILE A 795 -12.46 -12.53 14.35
C ILE A 795 -13.66 -11.91 13.64
N MET A 796 -14.47 -12.70 12.94
CA MET A 796 -15.68 -12.24 12.26
C MET A 796 -16.66 -11.56 13.24
N ALA A 797 -16.84 -12.13 14.43
CA ALA A 797 -17.65 -11.53 15.48
C ALA A 797 -17.09 -10.18 15.95
N GLN A 798 -15.79 -10.08 16.22
CA GLN A 798 -15.14 -8.87 16.72
C GLN A 798 -14.92 -7.77 15.65
N ILE A 799 -14.98 -8.09 14.35
CA ILE A 799 -15.08 -7.05 13.30
C ILE A 799 -16.51 -6.52 13.13
N GLY A 800 -17.50 -7.18 13.75
CA GLY A 800 -18.92 -6.80 13.66
C GLY A 800 -19.67 -7.47 12.50
N SER A 801 -19.17 -8.58 11.97
CA SER A 801 -19.85 -9.41 10.98
C SER A 801 -20.74 -10.47 11.66
N PHE A 802 -21.77 -10.93 10.94
CA PHE A 802 -22.41 -12.20 11.26
C PHE A 802 -21.41 -13.36 11.07
N VAL A 803 -21.65 -14.49 11.72
CA VAL A 803 -20.71 -15.62 11.78
C VAL A 803 -21.29 -16.88 11.16
N SER A 804 -20.41 -17.76 10.68
CA SER A 804 -20.74 -19.05 10.04
C SER A 804 -21.03 -20.11 11.10
N ALA A 805 -22.24 -20.09 11.65
CA ALA A 805 -22.76 -21.02 12.65
C ALA A 805 -24.29 -21.04 12.60
N ASP A 806 -24.92 -21.96 13.34
CA ASP A 806 -26.38 -21.94 13.56
C ASP A 806 -26.74 -21.16 14.83
N TYR A 807 -25.82 -21.12 15.79
CA TYR A 807 -25.88 -20.27 16.98
C TYR A 807 -24.46 -19.92 17.44
N ALA A 808 -24.26 -18.71 17.95
CA ALA A 808 -22.97 -18.30 18.49
C ALA A 808 -23.12 -17.29 19.62
N LYS A 809 -22.61 -17.63 20.81
CA LYS A 809 -22.36 -16.71 21.91
C LYS A 809 -20.86 -16.59 22.12
N ILE A 810 -20.34 -15.37 21.94
CA ILE A 810 -18.90 -15.12 21.83
C ILE A 810 -18.49 -14.05 22.84
N GLY A 811 -17.69 -14.48 23.81
CA GLY A 811 -16.96 -13.66 24.74
C GLY A 811 -15.77 -12.99 24.08
N LEU A 812 -15.57 -11.70 24.34
CA LEU A 812 -14.46 -10.93 23.76
C LEU A 812 -13.09 -11.59 23.99
N VAL A 813 -12.27 -11.63 22.95
CA VAL A 813 -10.86 -12.05 23.01
C VAL A 813 -9.98 -10.82 22.85
N ASP A 814 -8.93 -10.73 23.66
CA ASP A 814 -7.94 -9.65 23.60
C ASP A 814 -6.70 -10.04 22.78
N LYS A 815 -6.32 -11.33 22.79
CA LYS A 815 -5.19 -11.85 22.01
C LYS A 815 -5.48 -13.24 21.43
N ILE A 816 -5.11 -13.45 20.17
CA ILE A 816 -5.09 -14.77 19.52
C ILE A 816 -3.64 -15.18 19.27
N PHE A 817 -3.26 -16.32 19.83
CA PHE A 817 -1.99 -16.97 19.55
C PHE A 817 -2.25 -18.28 18.81
N THR A 818 -1.51 -18.53 17.73
CA THR A 818 -1.60 -19.81 17.03
C THR A 818 -0.23 -20.39 16.77
N ARG A 819 -0.12 -21.69 16.94
CA ARG A 819 0.95 -22.50 16.37
C ARG A 819 0.31 -23.57 15.48
N ILE A 820 0.20 -23.29 14.19
CA ILE A 820 -0.38 -24.21 13.20
C ILE A 820 0.61 -24.39 12.05
N GLY A 821 1.14 -25.60 11.91
CA GLY A 821 2.09 -25.98 10.86
C GLY A 821 3.53 -25.50 11.09
N SER A 822 4.50 -26.24 10.54
CA SER A 822 5.91 -25.86 10.48
C SER A 822 6.29 -25.37 9.08
N ALA A 823 6.93 -24.20 9.01
CA ALA A 823 7.84 -23.89 7.91
C ALA A 823 9.23 -23.81 8.52
N ASP A 824 10.20 -24.45 7.88
CA ASP A 824 11.60 -24.39 8.30
C ASP A 824 12.12 -22.96 8.17
N ASP A 825 12.85 -22.49 9.18
CA ASP A 825 13.64 -21.26 9.08
C ASP A 825 15.10 -21.63 8.80
N ILE A 826 15.32 -22.13 7.58
CA ILE A 826 16.65 -22.53 7.08
C ILE A 826 17.60 -21.32 7.11
N SER A 827 17.07 -20.10 6.93
CA SER A 827 17.84 -18.86 6.91
C SER A 827 18.55 -18.53 8.22
N ASN A 828 18.00 -18.95 9.37
CA ASN A 828 18.53 -18.59 10.68
C ASN A 828 19.28 -19.73 11.41
N ASN A 829 19.54 -20.88 10.75
CA ASN A 829 20.16 -22.07 11.35
C ASN A 829 19.46 -22.54 12.66
N GLN A 830 18.16 -22.30 12.80
CA GLN A 830 17.40 -22.73 13.98
C GLN A 830 16.67 -24.04 13.69
N SER A 831 16.69 -24.96 14.66
CA SER A 831 15.87 -26.17 14.54
C SER A 831 14.39 -25.80 14.58
N THR A 832 13.58 -26.54 13.82
CA THR A 832 12.11 -26.41 13.82
C THR A 832 11.53 -26.45 15.22
N PHE A 833 12.10 -27.30 16.07
CA PHE A 833 11.75 -27.42 17.48
C PHE A 833 12.07 -26.15 18.29
N MET A 834 13.24 -25.53 18.11
CA MET A 834 13.59 -24.31 18.84
C MET A 834 12.65 -23.15 18.46
N VAL A 835 12.32 -23.00 17.18
CA VAL A 835 11.36 -21.99 16.71
C VAL A 835 10.00 -22.24 17.37
N GLU A 836 9.52 -23.48 17.33
CA GLU A 836 8.27 -23.90 17.96
C GLU A 836 8.23 -23.58 19.47
N MET A 837 9.32 -23.84 20.19
CA MET A 837 9.41 -23.56 21.64
C MET A 837 9.46 -22.07 21.95
N ARG A 838 10.16 -21.26 21.14
CA ARG A 838 10.16 -19.80 21.31
C ARG A 838 8.78 -19.21 21.06
N GLU A 839 8.11 -19.62 19.99
CA GLU A 839 6.74 -19.18 19.65
C GLU A 839 5.75 -19.55 20.75
N THR A 840 5.83 -20.79 21.24
CA THR A 840 4.96 -21.27 22.34
C THR A 840 5.25 -20.49 23.62
N SER A 841 6.52 -20.27 23.97
CA SER A 841 6.92 -19.49 25.14
C SER A 841 6.39 -18.05 25.09
N LEU A 842 6.48 -17.37 23.94
CA LEU A 842 5.89 -16.04 23.76
C LEU A 842 4.38 -16.06 23.99
N SER A 843 3.67 -17.04 23.41
CA SER A 843 2.22 -17.21 23.57
C SER A 843 1.84 -17.41 25.05
N LEU A 844 2.59 -18.24 25.76
CA LEU A 844 2.37 -18.47 27.19
C LEU A 844 2.68 -17.23 28.03
N ASN A 845 3.77 -16.53 27.77
CA ASN A 845 4.17 -15.37 28.56
C ASN A 845 3.21 -14.20 28.40
N TYR A 846 2.79 -13.88 27.18
CA TYR A 846 1.98 -12.68 26.88
C TYR A 846 0.46 -12.88 26.89
N SER A 847 -0.01 -14.13 27.00
CA SER A 847 -1.45 -14.41 27.12
C SER A 847 -2.04 -13.94 28.44
N THR A 848 -3.31 -13.56 28.35
CA THR A 848 -4.17 -13.15 29.47
C THR A 848 -5.31 -14.17 29.62
N PRO A 849 -6.10 -14.12 30.72
CA PRO A 849 -7.28 -14.97 30.87
C PRO A 849 -8.34 -14.80 29.77
N ARG A 850 -8.32 -13.69 29.00
CA ARG A 850 -9.24 -13.46 27.88
C ARG A 850 -8.73 -14.01 26.55
N SER A 851 -7.45 -14.37 26.47
CA SER A 851 -6.81 -14.78 25.23
C SER A 851 -7.34 -16.14 24.74
N LEU A 852 -7.17 -16.37 23.44
CA LEU A 852 -7.40 -17.66 22.79
C LEU A 852 -6.06 -18.22 22.31
N ILE A 853 -5.70 -19.41 22.80
CA ILE A 853 -4.46 -20.09 22.39
C ILE A 853 -4.81 -21.32 21.56
N ILE A 854 -4.20 -21.43 20.38
CA ILE A 854 -4.38 -22.55 19.47
C ILE A 854 -3.03 -23.23 19.24
N LEU A 855 -2.94 -24.49 19.61
CA LEU A 855 -1.72 -25.31 19.47
C LEU A 855 -2.03 -26.51 18.58
N ASP A 856 -1.23 -26.69 17.54
CA ASP A 856 -1.33 -27.83 16.63
C ASP A 856 0.01 -28.56 16.62
N GLU A 857 -0.01 -29.81 17.05
CA GLU A 857 1.10 -30.76 16.89
C GLU A 857 2.39 -30.41 17.65
N ILE A 858 2.28 -29.72 18.80
CA ILE A 858 3.44 -29.36 19.65
C ILE A 858 4.21 -30.60 20.13
N GLY A 859 5.55 -30.50 20.13
CA GLY A 859 6.49 -31.48 20.68
C GLY A 859 6.99 -32.50 19.66
N ARG A 860 6.69 -32.34 18.37
CA ARG A 860 7.07 -33.31 17.33
C ARG A 860 8.50 -33.20 16.83
N GLY A 861 9.13 -32.04 16.98
CA GLY A 861 10.49 -31.80 16.52
C GLY A 861 11.59 -32.41 17.40
N THR A 862 11.24 -33.22 18.42
CA THR A 862 12.18 -33.84 19.36
C THR A 862 11.83 -35.30 19.63
N THR A 863 12.55 -35.96 20.54
CA THR A 863 12.25 -37.33 20.95
C THR A 863 10.83 -37.44 21.54
N THR A 864 10.15 -38.56 21.31
CA THR A 864 8.74 -38.74 21.67
C THR A 864 8.44 -38.45 23.14
N ASN A 865 9.28 -38.94 24.06
CA ASN A 865 9.07 -38.78 25.50
C ASN A 865 9.29 -37.33 25.96
N GLU A 866 10.26 -36.62 25.38
CA GLU A 866 10.46 -35.20 25.65
C GLU A 866 9.31 -34.37 25.09
N GLY A 867 8.83 -34.69 23.88
CA GLY A 867 7.68 -34.06 23.26
C GLY A 867 6.41 -34.18 24.10
N ILE A 868 6.11 -35.39 24.58
CA ILE A 868 5.00 -35.66 25.52
C ILE A 868 5.15 -34.83 26.79
N SER A 869 6.35 -34.83 27.39
CA SER A 869 6.62 -34.12 28.65
C SER A 869 6.40 -32.62 28.54
N ILE A 870 6.85 -32.02 27.43
CA ILE A 870 6.68 -30.59 27.16
C ILE A 870 5.22 -30.25 26.88
N ALA A 871 4.54 -31.04 26.05
CA ALA A 871 3.11 -30.86 25.77
C ALA A 871 2.27 -30.92 27.06
N TYR A 872 2.56 -31.88 27.94
CA TYR A 872 1.93 -31.99 29.26
C TYR A 872 2.23 -30.77 30.16
N GLY A 873 3.49 -30.32 30.18
CA GLY A 873 3.89 -29.12 30.93
C GLY A 873 3.14 -27.86 30.49
N ILE A 874 3.02 -27.65 29.16
CA ILE A 874 2.26 -26.55 28.57
C ILE A 874 0.79 -26.63 28.97
N LEU A 875 0.18 -27.80 28.83
CA LEU A 875 -1.23 -28.03 29.19
C LEU A 875 -1.49 -27.66 30.66
N LYS A 876 -0.63 -28.14 31.57
CA LYS A 876 -0.73 -27.85 32.99
C LYS A 876 -0.58 -26.35 33.27
N TYR A 877 0.34 -25.68 32.58
CA TYR A 877 0.53 -24.23 32.70
C TYR A 877 -0.72 -23.45 32.25
N LEU A 878 -1.35 -23.86 31.14
CA LEU A 878 -2.58 -23.24 30.64
C LEU A 878 -3.74 -23.37 31.63
N VAL A 879 -3.96 -24.57 32.19
CA VAL A 879 -5.05 -24.84 33.14
C VAL A 879 -4.79 -24.20 34.51
N ASN A 880 -3.56 -24.29 35.02
CA ASN A 880 -3.28 -23.92 36.40
C ASN A 880 -2.98 -22.42 36.57
N ILE A 881 -2.25 -21.85 35.63
CA ILE A 881 -1.69 -20.49 35.74
C ILE A 881 -2.46 -19.52 34.85
N LYS A 882 -2.57 -19.79 33.55
CA LYS A 882 -3.11 -18.80 32.60
C LYS A 882 -4.63 -18.73 32.59
N LYS A 883 -5.32 -19.86 32.72
CA LYS A 883 -6.79 -19.98 32.75
C LYS A 883 -7.47 -19.28 31.57
N CYS A 884 -6.84 -19.31 30.41
CA CYS A 884 -7.37 -18.77 29.16
C CYS A 884 -8.08 -19.86 28.36
N ARG A 885 -8.79 -19.47 27.31
CA ARG A 885 -9.43 -20.42 26.38
C ARG A 885 -8.36 -21.02 25.48
N PHE A 886 -8.36 -22.33 25.29
CA PHE A 886 -7.39 -22.96 24.40
C PHE A 886 -7.92 -24.17 23.62
N LEU A 887 -7.31 -24.42 22.47
CA LEU A 887 -7.55 -25.60 21.66
C LEU A 887 -6.19 -26.25 21.34
N PHE A 888 -6.06 -27.54 21.63
CA PHE A 888 -4.80 -28.25 21.49
C PHE A 888 -4.98 -29.54 20.69
N ALA A 889 -4.60 -29.54 19.42
CA ALA A 889 -4.50 -30.76 18.63
C ALA A 889 -3.15 -31.44 18.85
N SER A 890 -3.15 -32.73 19.16
CA SER A 890 -1.93 -33.49 19.45
C SER A 890 -2.03 -34.94 18.98
N HIS A 891 -0.87 -35.57 18.75
CA HIS A 891 -0.77 -37.02 18.57
C HIS A 891 -0.46 -37.75 19.89
N PHE A 892 -0.13 -37.03 20.95
CA PHE A 892 0.28 -37.57 22.25
C PHE A 892 -0.90 -37.67 23.24
N VAL A 893 -2.13 -37.74 22.75
CA VAL A 893 -3.33 -37.58 23.59
C VAL A 893 -3.50 -38.74 24.57
N ASN A 894 -3.17 -39.97 24.17
CA ASN A 894 -3.22 -41.14 25.05
C ASN A 894 -2.19 -41.03 26.19
N GLU A 895 -0.96 -40.65 25.87
CA GLU A 895 0.10 -40.48 26.85
C GLU A 895 -0.18 -39.29 27.78
N ILE A 896 -0.76 -38.19 27.26
CA ILE A 896 -1.20 -37.05 28.06
C ILE A 896 -2.33 -37.47 29.02
N ASP A 897 -3.35 -38.18 28.57
CA ASP A 897 -4.44 -38.68 29.42
C ASP A 897 -3.90 -39.60 30.53
N TYR A 898 -2.94 -40.47 30.21
CA TYR A 898 -2.25 -41.30 31.20
C TYR A 898 -1.52 -40.46 32.26
N LEU A 899 -0.77 -39.43 31.85
CA LEU A 899 -0.06 -38.53 32.78
C LEU A 899 -1.05 -37.75 33.67
N ILE A 900 -2.16 -37.26 33.13
CA ILE A 900 -3.21 -36.59 33.91
C ILE A 900 -3.79 -37.54 34.96
N LYS A 901 -4.04 -38.81 34.60
CA LYS A 901 -4.55 -39.82 35.53
C LYS A 901 -3.57 -40.16 36.65
N LYS A 902 -2.25 -40.04 36.41
CA LYS A 902 -1.19 -40.25 37.40
C LYS A 902 -0.87 -39.01 38.25
N ASP A 903 -1.18 -37.80 37.81
CA ASP A 903 -0.96 -36.55 38.59
C ASP A 903 -2.02 -36.38 39.68
N LEU A 904 -1.91 -37.18 40.75
CA LEU A 904 -2.86 -37.20 41.88
C LEU A 904 -3.14 -35.83 42.49
N ASN A 905 -2.22 -34.88 42.38
CA ASN A 905 -2.35 -33.54 42.95
C ASN A 905 -3.14 -32.56 42.09
N ASN A 906 -3.28 -32.80 40.78
CA ASN A 906 -3.96 -31.88 39.85
C ASN A 906 -5.04 -32.55 38.99
N LYS A 907 -5.20 -33.88 39.10
CA LYS A 907 -6.08 -34.68 38.26
C LYS A 907 -7.49 -34.12 38.17
N GLU A 908 -8.19 -33.91 39.29
CA GLU A 908 -9.58 -33.44 39.31
C GLU A 908 -9.73 -32.10 38.59
N ARG A 909 -8.89 -31.13 38.95
CA ARG A 909 -8.90 -29.80 38.33
C ARG A 909 -8.64 -29.86 36.82
N ILE A 910 -7.68 -30.66 36.39
CA ILE A 910 -7.35 -30.79 34.97
C ILE A 910 -8.49 -31.48 34.22
N GLN A 911 -9.10 -32.53 34.79
CA GLN A 911 -10.22 -33.26 34.19
C GLN A 911 -11.51 -32.44 34.12
N GLU A 912 -11.78 -31.60 35.11
CA GLU A 912 -12.89 -30.65 35.07
C GLU A 912 -12.67 -29.52 34.07
N SER A 913 -11.40 -29.18 33.79
CA SER A 913 -11.06 -28.04 32.95
C SER A 913 -10.93 -28.35 31.47
N LEU A 914 -10.92 -29.62 31.10
CA LEU A 914 -10.54 -30.09 29.77
C LEU A 914 -11.50 -31.14 29.24
N GLU A 915 -11.82 -31.03 27.96
CA GLU A 915 -12.55 -32.06 27.24
C GLU A 915 -11.66 -32.70 26.18
N PHE A 916 -11.69 -34.03 26.12
CA PHE A 916 -11.07 -34.78 25.03
C PHE A 916 -12.05 -34.89 23.86
N LYS A 917 -11.56 -34.57 22.67
CA LYS A 917 -12.31 -34.67 21.43
C LYS A 917 -11.51 -35.43 20.38
N HIS A 918 -12.19 -35.99 19.39
CA HIS A 918 -11.53 -36.68 18.29
C HIS A 918 -12.28 -36.62 16.97
N THR A 919 -11.56 -36.94 15.89
CA THR A 919 -12.11 -37.15 14.54
C THR A 919 -11.78 -38.58 14.10
N ASN A 920 -12.58 -39.17 13.21
CA ASN A 920 -12.42 -40.56 12.81
C ASN A 920 -12.15 -40.72 11.31
N TYR A 921 -11.65 -41.89 10.97
CA TYR A 921 -11.71 -42.45 9.62
C TYR A 921 -12.76 -43.56 9.62
N VAL A 922 -13.75 -43.43 8.73
CA VAL A 922 -14.85 -44.38 8.60
C VAL A 922 -14.65 -45.17 7.30
N GLN A 923 -14.61 -46.48 7.39
CA GLN A 923 -14.52 -47.37 6.23
C GLN A 923 -15.93 -47.82 5.82
N ASN A 924 -16.29 -47.66 4.55
CA ASN A 924 -17.56 -48.16 4.03
C ASN A 924 -17.49 -49.68 3.80
N ASP A 925 -18.65 -50.32 3.69
CA ASP A 925 -18.80 -51.76 3.40
C ASP A 925 -18.05 -52.22 2.13
N ASN A 926 -17.78 -51.28 1.20
CA ASN A 926 -17.04 -51.52 -0.04
C ASN A 926 -15.51 -51.37 0.10
N GLY A 927 -14.98 -51.26 1.32
CA GLY A 927 -13.54 -51.15 1.60
C GLY A 927 -12.92 -49.76 1.39
N LYS A 928 -13.60 -48.83 0.70
CA LYS A 928 -13.19 -47.42 0.61
C LYS A 928 -13.60 -46.66 1.86
N GLY A 929 -12.68 -45.97 2.52
CA GLY A 929 -13.00 -45.11 3.64
C GLY A 929 -12.93 -43.62 3.34
N TYR A 930 -13.44 -42.83 4.27
CA TYR A 930 -13.45 -41.39 4.24
C TYR A 930 -13.24 -40.83 5.66
N TYR A 931 -12.75 -39.60 5.73
CA TYR A 931 -12.65 -38.87 6.98
C TYR A 931 -13.99 -38.21 7.26
N ASP A 932 -14.62 -38.52 8.39
CA ASP A 932 -15.95 -37.99 8.74
C ASP A 932 -15.91 -36.49 9.08
N ARG A 933 -14.76 -36.00 9.58
CA ARG A 933 -14.48 -34.60 9.93
C ARG A 933 -15.40 -34.02 11.01
N GLU A 934 -16.14 -34.90 11.67
CA GLU A 934 -17.03 -34.60 12.78
C GLU A 934 -16.26 -34.75 14.09
N LEU A 935 -16.34 -33.74 14.95
CA LEU A 935 -15.68 -33.71 16.24
C LEU A 935 -16.55 -34.42 17.29
N LYS A 936 -16.07 -35.57 17.78
CA LYS A 936 -16.76 -36.45 18.73
C LYS A 936 -16.08 -36.43 20.10
N ASP A 937 -16.83 -36.75 21.14
CA ASP A 937 -16.32 -36.82 22.51
C ASP A 937 -15.41 -38.04 22.73
N GLY A 938 -14.32 -37.82 23.46
CA GLY A 938 -13.35 -38.84 23.84
C GLY A 938 -12.04 -38.78 23.06
N ILE A 939 -11.28 -39.87 23.16
CA ILE A 939 -9.95 -39.99 22.55
C ILE A 939 -10.02 -41.00 21.40
N CYS A 940 -9.36 -40.70 20.29
CA CYS A 940 -9.23 -41.61 19.15
C CYS A 940 -8.49 -42.88 19.58
N LYS A 941 -9.17 -44.03 19.51
CA LYS A 941 -8.61 -45.32 19.95
C LYS A 941 -7.67 -45.97 18.93
N TYR A 942 -7.73 -45.56 17.66
CA TYR A 942 -7.01 -46.20 16.57
C TYR A 942 -6.10 -45.20 15.85
N SER A 943 -4.90 -45.64 15.50
CA SER A 943 -4.04 -44.95 14.54
C SER A 943 -4.40 -45.43 13.14
N TYR A 944 -4.76 -44.51 12.25
CA TYR A 944 -5.12 -44.81 10.86
C TYR A 944 -3.95 -44.59 9.88
N ALA A 945 -2.71 -44.57 10.39
CA ALA A 945 -1.52 -44.27 9.58
C ALA A 945 -1.28 -45.32 8.49
N ASP A 946 -1.60 -46.59 8.76
CA ASP A 946 -1.51 -47.69 7.80
C ASP A 946 -2.51 -47.53 6.65
N THR A 947 -3.73 -47.08 6.97
CA THR A 947 -4.79 -46.86 5.99
C THR A 947 -4.47 -45.66 5.11
N VAL A 948 -3.92 -44.59 5.70
CA VAL A 948 -3.38 -43.43 4.97
C VAL A 948 -2.25 -43.86 4.02
N ALA A 949 -1.35 -44.73 4.49
CA ALA A 949 -0.25 -45.25 3.68
C ALA A 949 -0.75 -46.10 2.49
N GLN A 950 -1.77 -46.94 2.72
CA GLN A 950 -2.46 -47.68 1.66
C GLN A 950 -3.07 -46.75 0.60
N ASP A 951 -3.82 -45.73 1.02
CA ASP A 951 -4.45 -44.76 0.11
C ASP A 951 -3.41 -43.94 -0.67
N ALA A 952 -2.23 -43.71 -0.08
CA ALA A 952 -1.10 -43.05 -0.75
C ALA A 952 -0.39 -43.94 -1.78
N GLY A 953 -0.78 -45.23 -1.90
CA GLY A 953 -0.20 -46.19 -2.83
C GLY A 953 1.06 -46.89 -2.31
N MET A 954 1.26 -46.97 -0.99
CA MET A 954 2.39 -47.69 -0.42
C MET A 954 2.27 -49.20 -0.69
N PRO A 955 3.38 -49.90 -0.99
CA PRO A 955 3.34 -51.35 -1.25
C PRO A 955 2.79 -52.13 -0.05
N GLU A 956 1.91 -53.09 -0.32
CA GLU A 956 1.22 -53.89 0.72
C GLU A 956 2.19 -54.58 1.67
N TYR A 957 3.30 -55.12 1.13
CA TYR A 957 4.38 -55.72 1.92
C TYR A 957 4.98 -54.76 2.97
N VAL A 958 5.14 -53.47 2.63
CA VAL A 958 5.67 -52.47 3.57
C VAL A 958 4.65 -52.21 4.69
N ILE A 959 3.37 -52.18 4.35
CA ILE A 959 2.28 -51.99 5.33
C ILE A 959 2.19 -53.18 6.29
N GLU A 960 2.31 -54.42 5.78
CA GLU A 960 2.33 -55.62 6.60
C GLU A 960 3.49 -55.60 7.61
N ILE A 961 4.72 -55.36 7.14
CA ILE A 961 5.89 -55.23 8.02
C ILE A 961 5.68 -54.11 9.06
N SER A 962 5.14 -52.96 8.63
CA SER A 962 4.88 -51.84 9.53
C SER A 962 3.89 -52.19 10.62
N LYS A 963 2.87 -53.02 10.33
CA LYS A 963 1.90 -53.52 11.32
C LYS A 963 2.54 -54.47 12.32
N GLU A 964 3.41 -55.37 11.87
CA GLU A 964 4.16 -56.27 12.76
C GLU A 964 5.10 -55.50 13.69
N ALA A 965 5.84 -54.55 13.14
CA ALA A 965 6.72 -53.67 13.91
C ALA A 965 5.93 -52.84 14.94
N TYR A 966 4.78 -52.28 14.55
CA TYR A 966 3.92 -51.52 15.46
C TYR A 966 3.41 -52.37 16.63
N LYS A 967 2.92 -53.58 16.37
CA LYS A 967 2.49 -54.51 17.43
C LYS A 967 3.62 -54.83 18.42
N THR A 968 4.83 -55.04 17.90
CA THR A 968 6.02 -55.32 18.73
C THR A 968 6.36 -54.13 19.63
N LEU A 969 6.30 -52.91 19.09
CA LEU A 969 6.53 -51.67 19.85
C LEU A 969 5.42 -51.39 20.87
N GLU A 970 4.16 -51.69 20.56
CA GLU A 970 3.05 -51.61 21.52
C GLU A 970 3.23 -52.58 22.68
N SER A 971 3.61 -53.84 22.42
CA SER A 971 3.87 -54.80 23.49
C SER A 971 5.00 -54.35 24.41
N GLN A 972 6.11 -53.84 23.85
CA GLN A 972 7.20 -53.28 24.66
C GLN A 972 6.78 -52.05 25.48
N ARG A 973 5.91 -51.19 24.93
CA ARG A 973 5.36 -50.04 25.66
C ARG A 973 4.43 -50.47 26.78
N ALA A 974 3.58 -51.46 26.55
CA ALA A 974 2.70 -52.00 27.59
C ALA A 974 3.51 -52.53 28.77
N ASP A 975 4.59 -53.28 28.49
CA ASP A 975 5.49 -53.85 29.51
C ASP A 975 6.31 -52.80 30.28
N GLN A 976 6.58 -51.62 29.70
CA GLN A 976 7.27 -50.50 30.37
C GLN A 976 6.33 -49.59 31.18
N ILE A 977 5.02 -49.67 30.94
CA ILE A 977 3.99 -48.81 31.54
C ILE A 977 3.31 -49.49 32.74
N THR A 978 3.28 -50.83 32.78
CA THR A 978 3.01 -51.66 33.97
C THR A 978 4.20 -51.70 34.91
#